data_AF-A0A2Z6S4S3-F1
#
_entry.id   AF-A0A2Z6S4S3-F1
#
_cell.length_a   1.000
_cell.length_b   1.000
_cell.length_c   1.000
_cell.angle_alpha   90.00
_cell.angle_beta   90.00
_cell.angle_gamma   90.00
#
_symmetry.space_group_name_H-M   'P 1'
#
loop_
_entity.id
_entity.type
_entity.pdbx_description
1 polymer ?
#
loop_
_entity_poly.entity_id
_entity_poly.type
_entity_poly.pdbx_seq_one_letter_code
_entity_poly.pdbx_strand_id
1 'polypeptide(L)'
;MNISACKFGTSGNETIDHFISENELKWIPFDKFEGIKYLDKGGFSTTYKITYSNFEIVLKCFNYLNNPDENFSEFLSKWKIIYNPVGIINIYGFTKNPDTLNYMLIMEYADNGNLRGCLTEVTNKWKHKLYILYSIIAGLDKLHKEGLIHYNFHDGNILCRKYVDEYVAYISDYLYPYQFTKFKENICGVIPFMAPEVLRGEPCTSASNIYSFSMVMWELISGTSPFNDRAHDFQLALNICKGERPEITENTPQFYIDLMEKCWDDDPSKRPSTSEVLDIIEKWVILPNTIRIKDIDKKLKRNIMEFINAPVECSNIITKSHPRACYTSRLLDFTSEELNEILEGPRALKFFELKFFESRQKEKDAKIELVDLQQKNSQFEQDNQSLRLDLAKQIKKECTLQSEIIYLQNEIYEKQVLNSNLIEQLEQNSQQTQTQIDQLKQEKSNLQEKLSQTEANIEELKLQLIEQKDKCEQIGQEKIDLHIEMVGLLQDQKFNTKLKAKYTKEIGQLKQKLINEEQIKTQLTQAIQIKDDRLNELEQKLIILNNKKELGELEKKPVIGENTKSIHNMNQKEQNPNMSKVIKELQQRFNNLESSLTSTNSKKGNRTHFCMMAEELNLLRKDLDRLELRLKQEENELKNLAAD
;
A
#
# COMPACT_ATOMS: atom_id res chain seq x y z
N MET A 1 14.02 -46.97 26.39
CA MET A 1 13.32 -46.06 27.33
C MET A 1 12.97 -44.78 26.58
N ASN A 2 12.00 -44.00 27.04
CA ASN A 2 11.37 -42.93 26.24
C ASN A 2 12.36 -41.88 25.71
N ILE A 3 12.43 -41.75 24.38
CA ILE A 3 13.09 -40.64 23.67
C ILE A 3 12.05 -39.55 23.40
N SER A 4 12.40 -38.29 23.59
CA SER A 4 11.47 -37.14 23.59
C SER A 4 11.22 -36.57 22.18
N ALA A 5 10.50 -37.33 21.34
CA ALA A 5 10.20 -36.96 19.95
C ALA A 5 9.41 -35.63 19.75
N CYS A 6 8.74 -35.13 20.78
CA CYS A 6 7.70 -34.09 20.65
C CYS A 6 8.20 -32.62 20.51
N LYS A 7 9.49 -32.36 20.20
CA LYS A 7 9.98 -30.98 19.94
C LYS A 7 10.07 -30.58 18.47
N PHE A 8 10.06 -31.55 17.56
CA PHE A 8 10.41 -31.33 16.14
C PHE A 8 9.36 -31.85 15.15
N GLY A 9 8.40 -32.66 15.61
CA GLY A 9 7.38 -33.27 14.75
C GLY A 9 7.92 -34.45 13.95
N THR A 10 7.13 -34.89 12.97
CA THR A 10 7.43 -36.00 12.07
C THR A 10 7.25 -35.58 10.61
N SER A 11 7.86 -36.31 9.68
CA SER A 11 7.72 -36.11 8.24
C SER A 11 6.42 -36.69 7.67
N GLY A 12 5.81 -37.64 8.39
CA GLY A 12 4.61 -38.36 7.93
C GLY A 12 4.92 -39.49 6.95
N ASN A 13 6.19 -39.85 6.79
CA ASN A 13 6.64 -41.02 6.05
C ASN A 13 7.46 -41.91 6.99
N GLU A 14 6.97 -43.12 7.26
CA GLU A 14 7.55 -44.02 8.27
C GLU A 14 9.02 -44.39 7.98
N THR A 15 9.41 -44.55 6.71
CA THR A 15 10.81 -44.86 6.35
C THR A 15 11.73 -43.67 6.63
N ILE A 16 11.26 -42.45 6.37
CA ILE A 16 12.04 -41.23 6.60
C ILE A 16 12.13 -40.94 8.11
N ASP A 17 11.02 -41.07 8.84
CA ASP A 17 10.99 -40.88 10.29
C ASP A 17 11.83 -41.95 11.03
N HIS A 18 11.84 -43.19 10.53
CA HIS A 18 12.71 -44.26 11.01
C HIS A 18 14.19 -43.95 10.75
N PHE A 19 14.57 -43.59 9.52
CA PHE A 19 15.94 -43.21 9.18
C PHE A 19 16.44 -42.01 10.01
N ILE A 20 15.59 -40.99 10.20
CA ILE A 20 15.89 -39.83 11.04
C ILE A 20 16.14 -40.24 12.49
N SER A 21 15.30 -41.13 13.03
CA SER A 21 15.42 -41.64 14.41
C SER A 21 16.66 -42.51 14.63
N GLU A 22 16.97 -43.41 13.69
CA GLU A 22 18.19 -44.24 13.75
C GLU A 22 19.48 -43.41 13.62
N ASN A 23 19.43 -42.30 12.88
CA ASN A 23 20.58 -41.46 12.61
C ASN A 23 20.67 -40.21 13.53
N GLU A 24 19.93 -40.17 14.65
CA GLU A 24 19.86 -39.03 15.59
C GLU A 24 19.60 -37.65 14.92
N LEU A 25 19.02 -37.65 13.71
CA LEU A 25 18.76 -36.48 12.90
C LEU A 25 17.51 -35.74 13.38
N LYS A 26 17.29 -34.54 12.83
CA LYS A 26 16.09 -33.75 13.10
C LYS A 26 15.24 -33.60 11.84
N TRP A 27 13.98 -33.98 11.94
CA TRP A 27 12.97 -33.34 11.12
C TRP A 27 12.85 -31.87 11.52
N ILE A 28 12.72 -30.94 10.58
CA ILE A 28 12.35 -29.55 10.88
C ILE A 28 11.28 -29.11 9.88
N PRO A 29 10.06 -28.74 10.35
CA PRO A 29 9.02 -28.19 9.50
C PRO A 29 9.49 -26.94 8.74
N PHE A 30 9.16 -26.87 7.45
CA PHE A 30 9.69 -25.84 6.54
C PHE A 30 9.28 -24.41 6.92
N ASP A 31 8.15 -24.25 7.63
CA ASP A 31 7.65 -22.97 8.15
C ASP A 31 8.50 -22.39 9.30
N LYS A 32 9.55 -23.10 9.75
CA LYS A 32 10.50 -22.60 10.78
C LYS A 32 11.75 -21.96 10.20
N PHE A 33 11.87 -21.84 8.87
CA PHE A 33 13.03 -21.27 8.21
C PHE A 33 12.77 -19.84 7.72
N GLU A 34 13.65 -18.93 8.10
CA GLU A 34 13.59 -17.52 7.71
C GLU A 34 14.66 -17.17 6.67
N GLY A 35 14.49 -16.05 5.96
CA GLY A 35 15.52 -15.50 5.08
C GLY A 35 15.94 -16.40 3.90
N ILE A 36 15.04 -17.28 3.42
CA ILE A 36 15.36 -18.28 2.39
C ILE A 36 15.89 -17.63 1.11
N LYS A 37 17.17 -17.85 0.84
CA LYS A 37 17.92 -17.24 -0.27
C LYS A 37 18.60 -18.33 -1.10
N TYR A 38 18.38 -18.32 -2.41
CA TYR A 38 19.13 -19.15 -3.35
C TYR A 38 20.65 -18.91 -3.21
N LEU A 39 21.43 -20.00 -3.13
CA LEU A 39 22.89 -19.97 -3.16
C LEU A 39 23.42 -20.37 -4.53
N ASP A 40 23.20 -21.63 -4.92
CA ASP A 40 23.84 -22.25 -6.07
C ASP A 40 22.99 -23.38 -6.68
N LYS A 41 23.33 -23.79 -7.89
CA LYS A 41 22.75 -24.93 -8.60
C LYS A 41 23.87 -25.75 -9.27
N GLY A 42 24.31 -26.79 -8.55
CA GLY A 42 25.18 -27.82 -9.10
C GLY A 42 24.43 -28.74 -10.08
N GLY A 43 25.15 -29.65 -10.73
CA GLY A 43 24.57 -30.54 -11.75
C GLY A 43 23.38 -31.38 -11.26
N PHE A 44 23.41 -31.79 -9.99
CA PHE A 44 22.43 -32.72 -9.41
C PHE A 44 21.67 -32.18 -8.19
N SER A 45 21.86 -30.90 -7.83
CA SER A 45 21.17 -30.30 -6.68
C SER A 45 21.07 -28.77 -6.76
N THR A 46 20.13 -28.21 -6.01
CA THR A 46 19.97 -26.76 -5.79
C THR A 46 20.08 -26.46 -4.29
N THR A 47 20.83 -25.43 -3.91
CA THR A 47 21.09 -25.06 -2.52
C THR A 47 20.51 -23.70 -2.15
N TYR A 48 20.05 -23.59 -0.91
CA TYR A 48 19.48 -22.37 -0.34
C TYR A 48 20.12 -22.11 1.02
N LYS A 49 20.50 -20.86 1.29
CA LYS A 49 20.85 -20.37 2.62
C LYS A 49 19.58 -19.99 3.34
N ILE A 50 19.46 -20.39 4.61
CA ILE A 50 18.35 -20.00 5.48
C ILE A 50 18.88 -19.60 6.86
N THR A 51 18.09 -18.86 7.62
CA THR A 51 18.32 -18.58 9.05
C THR A 51 17.37 -19.42 9.90
N TYR A 52 17.91 -20.09 10.91
CA TYR A 52 17.16 -20.89 11.87
C TYR A 52 17.69 -20.63 13.29
N SER A 53 16.84 -20.08 14.17
CA SER A 53 17.21 -19.80 15.58
C SER A 53 18.51 -18.97 15.73
N ASN A 54 18.68 -17.96 14.85
CA ASN A 54 19.88 -17.12 14.70
C ASN A 54 21.15 -17.81 14.15
N PHE A 55 21.07 -19.07 13.71
CA PHE A 55 22.16 -19.76 13.01
C PHE A 55 21.90 -19.79 11.49
N GLU A 56 22.95 -19.63 10.70
CA GLU A 56 22.89 -19.78 9.25
C GLU A 56 23.13 -21.25 8.89
N ILE A 57 22.23 -21.86 8.11
CA ILE A 57 22.33 -23.26 7.65
C ILE A 57 21.92 -23.37 6.18
N VAL A 58 22.17 -24.52 5.55
CA VAL A 58 21.85 -24.79 4.14
C VAL A 58 20.73 -25.81 4.03
N LEU A 59 19.76 -25.53 3.16
CA LEU A 59 18.83 -26.53 2.63
C LEU A 59 19.29 -26.97 1.24
N LYS A 60 19.48 -28.27 1.04
CA LYS A 60 19.92 -28.86 -0.23
C LYS A 60 18.84 -29.76 -0.82
N CYS A 61 18.30 -29.36 -1.97
CA CYS A 61 17.32 -30.14 -2.73
C CYS A 61 18.06 -30.91 -3.84
N PHE A 62 17.90 -32.22 -3.90
CA PHE A 62 18.53 -33.07 -4.92
C PHE A 62 17.60 -33.28 -6.11
N ASN A 63 18.06 -33.01 -7.32
CA ASN A 63 17.23 -32.98 -8.53
C ASN A 63 16.58 -34.35 -8.86
N TYR A 64 17.19 -35.44 -8.38
CA TYR A 64 16.70 -36.83 -8.55
C TYR A 64 15.74 -37.29 -7.44
N LEU A 65 15.53 -36.48 -6.40
CA LEU A 65 14.56 -36.73 -5.31
C LEU A 65 13.22 -35.98 -5.55
N ASN A 66 13.06 -35.38 -6.73
CA ASN A 66 11.87 -34.65 -7.17
C ASN A 66 10.69 -35.57 -7.60
N ASN A 67 10.60 -36.78 -7.06
CA ASN A 67 9.52 -37.73 -7.38
C ASN A 67 9.16 -38.49 -6.08
N PRO A 68 7.92 -38.39 -5.54
CA PRO A 68 7.82 -38.18 -4.09
C PRO A 68 8.00 -39.40 -3.18
N ASP A 69 7.68 -40.63 -3.63
CA ASP A 69 7.50 -41.76 -2.72
C ASP A 69 8.35 -43.02 -3.02
N GLU A 70 8.46 -43.50 -4.26
CA GLU A 70 9.13 -44.80 -4.52
C GLU A 70 10.66 -44.76 -4.38
N ASN A 71 11.32 -43.73 -4.93
CA ASN A 71 12.79 -43.70 -5.00
C ASN A 71 13.46 -43.24 -3.68
N PHE A 72 12.82 -42.37 -2.89
CA PHE A 72 13.46 -41.73 -1.74
C PHE A 72 13.84 -42.75 -0.66
N SER A 73 12.94 -43.68 -0.35
CA SER A 73 13.19 -44.79 0.57
C SER A 73 14.30 -45.73 0.08
N GLU A 74 14.37 -45.98 -1.23
CA GLU A 74 15.48 -46.77 -1.82
C GLU A 74 16.82 -46.07 -1.62
N PHE A 75 16.90 -44.75 -1.83
CA PHE A 75 18.13 -43.98 -1.58
C PHE A 75 18.53 -43.95 -0.10
N LEU A 76 17.58 -43.71 0.81
CA LEU A 76 17.85 -43.71 2.26
C LEU A 76 18.46 -45.02 2.75
N SER A 77 18.00 -46.17 2.24
CA SER A 77 18.53 -47.49 2.62
C SER A 77 20.03 -47.70 2.36
N LYS A 78 20.65 -46.82 1.55
CA LYS A 78 22.08 -46.84 1.19
C LYS A 78 22.85 -45.66 1.78
N TRP A 79 22.17 -44.72 2.43
CA TRP A 79 22.79 -43.56 3.06
C TRP A 79 23.31 -43.93 4.44
N LYS A 80 24.55 -43.58 4.73
CA LYS A 80 25.19 -43.76 6.03
C LYS A 80 25.70 -42.41 6.50
N ILE A 81 25.06 -41.85 7.51
CA ILE A 81 25.43 -40.55 8.08
C ILE A 81 26.70 -40.71 8.93
N ILE A 82 27.63 -39.77 8.82
CA ILE A 82 28.85 -39.75 9.63
C ILE A 82 28.73 -38.67 10.72
N TYR A 83 28.88 -39.07 11.99
CA TYR A 83 28.73 -38.21 13.17
C TYR A 83 30.02 -37.50 13.55
N ASN A 84 29.90 -36.21 13.88
CA ASN A 84 30.97 -35.33 14.33
C ASN A 84 32.32 -35.51 13.57
N PRO A 85 32.31 -35.55 12.21
CA PRO A 85 33.52 -35.84 11.45
C PRO A 85 34.46 -34.64 11.38
N VAL A 86 35.76 -34.91 11.56
CA VAL A 86 36.80 -34.00 11.05
C VAL A 86 36.79 -34.10 9.52
N GLY A 87 36.68 -32.97 8.82
CA GLY A 87 36.85 -32.92 7.37
C GLY A 87 35.64 -33.29 6.51
N ILE A 88 34.45 -33.48 7.09
CA ILE A 88 33.19 -33.75 6.34
C ILE A 88 32.12 -32.79 6.87
N ILE A 89 31.23 -32.30 6.00
CA ILE A 89 30.20 -31.33 6.38
C ILE A 89 29.13 -31.96 7.28
N ASN A 90 28.73 -31.28 8.35
CA ASN A 90 27.69 -31.81 9.25
C ASN A 90 26.30 -31.78 8.59
N ILE A 91 25.54 -32.85 8.82
CA ILE A 91 24.13 -32.99 8.45
C ILE A 91 23.31 -32.89 9.73
N TYR A 92 22.29 -32.03 9.73
CA TYR A 92 21.41 -31.81 10.88
C TYR A 92 20.06 -32.53 10.73
N GLY A 93 19.67 -32.88 9.50
CA GLY A 93 18.50 -33.71 9.22
C GLY A 93 17.77 -33.32 7.94
N PHE A 94 16.45 -33.25 7.99
CA PHE A 94 15.59 -33.12 6.81
C PHE A 94 14.41 -32.18 7.01
N THR A 95 13.92 -31.65 5.88
CA THR A 95 12.64 -30.98 5.74
C THR A 95 11.96 -31.40 4.43
N LYS A 96 10.73 -30.95 4.18
CA LYS A 96 10.03 -31.08 2.90
C LYS A 96 9.43 -29.73 2.54
N ASN A 97 9.78 -29.19 1.37
CA ASN A 97 9.22 -27.94 0.89
C ASN A 97 7.72 -28.15 0.58
N PRO A 98 6.80 -27.29 1.06
CA PRO A 98 5.36 -27.51 0.94
C PRO A 98 4.83 -27.30 -0.48
N ASP A 99 5.49 -26.46 -1.28
CA ASP A 99 5.02 -26.06 -2.62
C ASP A 99 5.41 -27.09 -3.69
N THR A 100 6.60 -27.67 -3.57
CA THR A 100 7.16 -28.66 -4.51
C THR A 100 7.04 -30.09 -4.01
N LEU A 101 6.71 -30.29 -2.73
CA LEU A 101 6.73 -31.59 -2.03
C LEU A 101 8.10 -32.29 -2.02
N ASN A 102 9.18 -31.59 -2.40
CA ASN A 102 10.53 -32.16 -2.42
C ASN A 102 11.11 -32.24 -1.00
N TYR A 103 11.68 -33.38 -0.65
CA TYR A 103 12.52 -33.53 0.53
C TYR A 103 13.87 -32.81 0.32
N MET A 104 14.33 -32.11 1.35
CA MET A 104 15.58 -31.34 1.35
C MET A 104 16.43 -31.72 2.55
N LEU A 105 17.73 -31.88 2.32
CA LEU A 105 18.72 -32.12 3.37
C LEU A 105 19.04 -30.81 4.09
N ILE A 106 19.06 -30.84 5.42
CA ILE A 106 19.48 -29.73 6.28
C ILE A 106 20.95 -29.98 6.66
N MET A 107 21.84 -29.05 6.31
CA MET A 107 23.28 -29.20 6.51
C MET A 107 23.94 -27.89 6.97
N GLU A 108 25.14 -28.02 7.49
CA GLU A 108 25.97 -26.91 7.96
C GLU A 108 26.32 -25.92 6.84
N TYR A 109 26.29 -24.62 7.14
CA TYR A 109 26.72 -23.56 6.22
C TYR A 109 28.23 -23.31 6.33
N ALA A 110 28.95 -23.59 5.24
CA ALA A 110 30.32 -23.14 5.03
C ALA A 110 30.30 -21.75 4.38
N ASP A 111 30.87 -20.76 5.06
CA ASP A 111 30.72 -19.34 4.73
C ASP A 111 31.62 -18.88 3.56
N ASN A 112 32.77 -19.52 3.38
CA ASN A 112 33.75 -19.21 2.33
C ASN A 112 33.48 -19.97 1.01
N GLY A 113 32.33 -20.67 0.88
CA GLY A 113 31.91 -21.34 -0.35
C GLY A 113 32.55 -22.70 -0.57
N ASN A 114 32.87 -23.03 -1.83
CA ASN A 114 33.65 -24.22 -2.19
C ASN A 114 35.12 -23.86 -2.52
N LEU A 115 35.99 -24.86 -2.57
CA LEU A 115 37.43 -24.68 -2.69
C LEU A 115 37.83 -23.83 -3.91
N ARG A 116 37.18 -24.06 -5.06
CA ARG A 116 37.36 -23.24 -6.28
C ARG A 116 37.05 -21.76 -6.03
N GLY A 117 35.96 -21.47 -5.31
CA GLY A 117 35.52 -20.11 -5.01
C GLY A 117 36.45 -19.35 -4.06
N CYS A 118 37.17 -20.05 -3.19
CA CYS A 118 38.14 -19.45 -2.26
C CYS A 118 39.61 -19.72 -2.64
N LEU A 119 39.88 -20.31 -3.81
CA LEU A 119 41.20 -20.84 -4.16
C LEU A 119 42.31 -19.79 -4.04
N THR A 120 42.06 -18.60 -4.61
CA THR A 120 42.97 -17.45 -4.54
C THR A 120 43.24 -16.99 -3.10
N GLU A 121 42.36 -17.23 -2.13
CA GLU A 121 42.62 -16.91 -0.73
C GLU A 121 43.50 -17.97 -0.06
N VAL A 122 43.14 -19.25 -0.20
CA VAL A 122 43.79 -20.38 0.50
C VAL A 122 45.17 -20.72 -0.04
N THR A 123 45.50 -20.33 -1.27
CA THR A 123 46.85 -20.58 -1.82
C THR A 123 47.90 -19.56 -1.40
N ASN A 124 47.52 -18.42 -0.80
CA ASN A 124 48.45 -17.36 -0.36
C ASN A 124 49.40 -17.75 0.78
N LYS A 125 49.26 -18.93 1.41
CA LYS A 125 50.18 -19.40 2.46
C LYS A 125 50.30 -20.92 2.42
N TRP A 126 51.52 -21.45 2.48
CA TRP A 126 51.74 -22.91 2.63
C TRP A 126 51.01 -23.49 3.85
N LYS A 127 50.89 -22.74 4.95
CA LYS A 127 50.06 -23.14 6.10
C LYS A 127 48.61 -23.41 5.69
N HIS A 128 47.98 -22.53 4.91
CA HIS A 128 46.58 -22.69 4.48
C HIS A 128 46.41 -23.90 3.57
N LYS A 129 47.28 -24.06 2.56
CA LYS A 129 47.32 -25.26 1.69
C LYS A 129 47.38 -26.55 2.52
N LEU A 130 48.25 -26.61 3.52
CA LEU A 130 48.45 -27.80 4.36
C LEU A 130 47.26 -28.11 5.29
N TYR A 131 46.63 -27.10 5.89
CA TYR A 131 45.44 -27.30 6.74
C TYR A 131 44.22 -27.74 5.92
N ILE A 132 44.05 -27.20 4.71
CA ILE A 132 43.02 -27.65 3.75
C ILE A 132 43.25 -29.12 3.39
N LEU A 133 44.46 -29.50 2.99
CA LEU A 133 44.82 -30.87 2.63
C LEU A 133 44.62 -31.86 3.79
N TYR A 134 45.06 -31.50 5.00
CA TYR A 134 44.85 -32.31 6.19
C TYR A 134 43.35 -32.53 6.48
N SER A 135 42.55 -31.46 6.42
CA SER A 135 41.10 -31.55 6.64
C SER A 135 40.45 -32.49 5.61
N ILE A 136 40.80 -32.35 4.33
CA ILE A 136 40.29 -33.19 3.25
C ILE A 136 40.68 -34.65 3.43
N ILE A 137 41.97 -34.95 3.66
CA ILE A 137 42.41 -36.35 3.72
C ILE A 137 41.92 -37.05 4.99
N ALA A 138 41.76 -36.33 6.11
CA ALA A 138 41.08 -36.85 7.31
C ALA A 138 39.60 -37.18 7.03
N GLY A 139 38.91 -36.34 6.24
CA GLY A 139 37.55 -36.61 5.79
C GLY A 139 37.44 -37.84 4.87
N LEU A 140 38.32 -37.96 3.87
CA LEU A 140 38.37 -39.13 2.98
C LEU A 140 38.73 -40.41 3.76
N ASP A 141 39.69 -40.33 4.67
CA ASP A 141 40.08 -41.45 5.52
C ASP A 141 38.93 -41.93 6.42
N LYS A 142 38.17 -40.98 7.00
CA LYS A 142 36.97 -41.31 7.77
C LYS A 142 35.88 -41.94 6.91
N LEU A 143 35.63 -41.45 5.68
CA LEU A 143 34.69 -42.08 4.75
C LEU A 143 35.12 -43.52 4.41
N HIS A 144 36.38 -43.71 4.03
CA HIS A 144 36.90 -45.01 3.57
C HIS A 144 36.93 -46.04 4.71
N LYS A 145 37.30 -45.64 5.93
CA LYS A 145 37.22 -46.49 7.14
C LYS A 145 35.79 -46.89 7.50
N GLU A 146 34.80 -46.09 7.11
CA GLU A 146 33.38 -46.39 7.28
C GLU A 146 32.79 -47.19 6.10
N GLY A 147 33.61 -47.59 5.13
CA GLY A 147 33.21 -48.36 3.95
C GLY A 147 32.61 -47.51 2.81
N LEU A 148 32.69 -46.18 2.90
CA LEU A 148 32.11 -45.26 1.92
C LEU A 148 33.15 -44.75 0.93
N ILE A 149 32.81 -44.79 -0.35
CA ILE A 149 33.52 -44.10 -1.43
C ILE A 149 32.67 -42.87 -1.81
N HIS A 150 33.30 -41.73 -2.11
CA HIS A 150 32.56 -40.50 -2.41
C HIS A 150 31.98 -40.47 -3.83
N TYR A 151 32.58 -41.24 -4.76
CA TYR A 151 32.24 -41.35 -6.19
C TYR A 151 32.37 -40.08 -7.06
N ASN A 152 32.13 -38.89 -6.51
CA ASN A 152 32.16 -37.60 -7.20
C ASN A 152 33.01 -36.58 -6.41
N PHE A 153 34.23 -36.98 -6.03
CA PHE A 153 35.11 -36.11 -5.25
C PHE A 153 35.84 -35.11 -6.16
N HIS A 154 35.63 -33.82 -5.95
CA HIS A 154 36.30 -32.73 -6.67
C HIS A 154 36.14 -31.40 -5.92
N ASP A 155 36.90 -30.38 -6.33
CA ASP A 155 36.91 -28.99 -5.86
C ASP A 155 35.54 -28.40 -5.41
N GLY A 156 34.49 -28.61 -6.20
CA GLY A 156 33.15 -28.07 -5.99
C GLY A 156 32.36 -28.73 -4.86
N ASN A 157 32.75 -29.96 -4.47
CA ASN A 157 32.20 -30.71 -3.33
C ASN A 157 33.13 -30.64 -2.10
N ILE A 158 34.12 -29.74 -2.13
CA ILE A 158 34.95 -29.39 -0.97
C ILE A 158 34.50 -27.99 -0.54
N LEU A 159 33.80 -27.93 0.59
CA LEU A 159 33.33 -26.68 1.17
C LEU A 159 34.37 -26.10 2.13
N CYS A 160 34.53 -24.78 2.16
CA CYS A 160 35.54 -24.11 2.97
C CYS A 160 34.93 -23.12 3.97
N ARG A 161 35.46 -23.10 5.19
CA ARG A 161 35.16 -22.10 6.22
C ARG A 161 36.44 -21.42 6.67
N LYS A 162 36.33 -20.14 7.02
CA LYS A 162 37.44 -19.36 7.60
C LYS A 162 37.29 -19.20 9.12
N TYR A 163 38.29 -19.66 9.85
CA TYR A 163 38.41 -19.50 11.30
C TYR A 163 39.53 -18.52 11.62
N VAL A 164 39.17 -17.23 11.73
CA VAL A 164 40.10 -16.10 11.94
C VAL A 164 41.18 -16.02 10.85
N ASP A 165 42.34 -16.65 11.07
CA ASP A 165 43.51 -16.66 10.20
C ASP A 165 43.80 -18.06 9.60
N GLU A 166 42.90 -19.04 9.78
CA GLU A 166 43.02 -20.40 9.26
C GLU A 166 41.81 -20.77 8.39
N TYR A 167 42.00 -21.67 7.42
CA TYR A 167 40.93 -22.20 6.59
C TYR A 167 40.79 -23.71 6.80
N VAL A 168 39.56 -24.18 6.95
CA VAL A 168 39.20 -25.58 7.14
C VAL A 168 38.32 -26.03 5.98
N ALA A 169 38.56 -27.23 5.49
CA ALA A 169 37.80 -27.83 4.39
C ALA A 169 36.89 -28.98 4.90
N TYR A 170 35.73 -29.12 4.26
CA TYR A 170 34.71 -30.11 4.57
C TYR A 170 34.24 -30.77 3.29
N ILE A 171 34.33 -32.09 3.21
CA ILE A 171 33.73 -32.87 2.13
C ILE A 171 32.21 -32.78 2.22
N SER A 172 31.55 -32.35 1.15
CA SER A 172 30.10 -32.44 0.96
C SER A 172 29.74 -33.57 0.01
N ASP A 173 28.44 -33.83 -0.20
CA ASP A 173 27.94 -34.71 -1.28
C ASP A 173 28.46 -36.16 -1.27
N TYR A 174 29.00 -36.64 -0.14
CA TYR A 174 29.38 -38.04 0.05
C TYR A 174 28.18 -39.01 0.04
N LEU A 175 26.96 -38.49 0.16
CA LEU A 175 25.70 -39.23 0.00
C LEU A 175 25.23 -39.34 -1.47
N TYR A 176 26.03 -38.88 -2.44
CA TYR A 176 25.69 -38.91 -3.86
C TYR A 176 25.56 -40.36 -4.40
N PRO A 177 24.37 -40.79 -4.89
CA PRO A 177 24.08 -42.19 -5.20
C PRO A 177 24.60 -42.61 -6.59
N TYR A 178 25.90 -42.46 -6.85
CA TYR A 178 26.57 -42.88 -8.09
C TYR A 178 26.31 -44.35 -8.44
N GLN A 179 26.17 -45.21 -7.43
CA GLN A 179 25.86 -46.64 -7.60
C GLN A 179 24.51 -46.92 -8.32
N PHE A 180 23.66 -45.92 -8.56
CA PHE A 180 22.28 -46.11 -9.06
C PHE A 180 21.92 -45.35 -10.33
N THR A 181 22.90 -44.84 -11.08
CA THR A 181 22.69 -44.56 -12.52
C THR A 181 22.40 -45.87 -13.26
N LYS A 182 21.22 -45.98 -13.90
CA LYS A 182 20.84 -47.10 -14.79
C LYS A 182 21.64 -47.13 -16.11
N PHE A 183 22.83 -46.55 -16.12
CA PHE A 183 23.71 -46.38 -17.27
C PHE A 183 25.04 -47.04 -16.93
N LYS A 184 25.25 -48.29 -17.36
CA LYS A 184 26.53 -48.98 -17.15
C LYS A 184 27.64 -48.43 -18.06
N GLU A 185 27.25 -47.90 -19.22
CA GLU A 185 28.18 -47.32 -20.20
C GLU A 185 28.44 -45.80 -20.04
N ASN A 186 27.52 -45.04 -19.44
CA ASN A 186 27.63 -43.57 -19.40
C ASN A 186 28.44 -43.07 -18.20
N ILE A 187 29.50 -42.34 -18.49
CA ILE A 187 30.39 -41.73 -17.48
C ILE A 187 29.72 -40.49 -16.87
N CYS A 188 29.88 -40.28 -15.56
CA CYS A 188 29.35 -39.11 -14.85
C CYS A 188 30.39 -38.53 -13.88
N GLY A 189 30.67 -37.23 -13.96
CA GLY A 189 31.60 -36.55 -13.04
C GLY A 189 32.20 -35.26 -13.62
N VAL A 190 33.43 -34.96 -13.20
CA VAL A 190 34.21 -33.78 -13.63
C VAL A 190 35.57 -34.24 -14.15
N ILE A 191 35.71 -34.35 -15.49
CA ILE A 191 36.81 -35.04 -16.19
C ILE A 191 38.21 -34.85 -15.55
N PRO A 192 38.71 -33.63 -15.26
CA PRO A 192 40.01 -33.45 -14.60
C PRO A 192 40.24 -34.25 -13.31
N PHE A 193 39.21 -34.40 -12.48
CA PHE A 193 39.28 -35.10 -11.19
C PHE A 193 38.95 -36.60 -11.29
N MET A 194 38.53 -37.09 -12.46
CA MET A 194 38.19 -38.50 -12.66
C MET A 194 39.43 -39.33 -12.96
N ALA A 195 39.61 -40.42 -12.21
CA ALA A 195 40.74 -41.31 -12.38
C ALA A 195 40.68 -42.08 -13.72
N PRO A 196 41.82 -42.44 -14.33
CA PRO A 196 41.88 -43.15 -15.61
C PRO A 196 41.00 -44.40 -15.67
N GLU A 197 40.96 -45.19 -14.59
CA GLU A 197 40.12 -46.38 -14.52
C GLU A 197 38.61 -46.06 -14.53
N VAL A 198 38.19 -44.98 -13.85
CA VAL A 198 36.78 -44.56 -13.76
C VAL A 198 36.30 -43.95 -15.08
N LEU A 199 37.16 -43.23 -15.79
CA LEU A 199 36.89 -42.77 -17.17
C LEU A 199 36.73 -43.97 -18.13
N ARG A 200 37.46 -45.07 -17.88
CA ARG A 200 37.35 -46.33 -18.65
C ARG A 200 36.21 -47.24 -18.19
N GLY A 201 35.35 -46.79 -17.26
CA GLY A 201 34.14 -47.49 -16.83
C GLY A 201 34.34 -48.44 -15.64
N GLU A 202 35.53 -48.53 -15.05
CA GLU A 202 35.73 -49.31 -13.84
C GLU A 202 35.02 -48.67 -12.63
N PRO A 203 34.58 -49.46 -11.63
CA PRO A 203 33.98 -48.93 -10.41
C PRO A 203 34.92 -47.97 -9.68
N CYS A 204 34.42 -46.80 -9.29
CA CYS A 204 35.19 -45.85 -8.47
C CYS A 204 35.53 -46.47 -7.10
N THR A 205 36.82 -46.40 -6.74
CA THR A 205 37.38 -46.99 -5.51
C THR A 205 37.95 -45.92 -4.57
N SER A 206 38.49 -46.36 -3.43
CA SER A 206 39.30 -45.52 -2.55
C SER A 206 40.54 -44.96 -3.27
N ALA A 207 41.24 -45.79 -4.06
CA ALA A 207 42.36 -45.37 -4.89
C ALA A 207 41.95 -44.37 -5.99
N SER A 208 40.71 -44.43 -6.47
CA SER A 208 40.16 -43.44 -7.40
C SER A 208 39.91 -42.09 -6.71
N ASN A 209 39.47 -42.07 -5.44
CA ASN A 209 39.37 -40.83 -4.65
C ASN A 209 40.76 -40.26 -4.31
N ILE A 210 41.79 -41.09 -4.17
CA ILE A 210 43.19 -40.64 -3.99
C ILE A 210 43.74 -39.96 -5.25
N TYR A 211 43.40 -40.47 -6.45
CA TYR A 211 43.66 -39.75 -7.69
C TYR A 211 42.94 -38.38 -7.69
N SER A 212 41.64 -38.35 -7.37
CA SER A 212 40.88 -37.09 -7.28
C SER A 212 41.49 -36.11 -6.25
N PHE A 213 42.07 -36.62 -5.15
CA PHE A 213 42.81 -35.82 -4.17
C PHE A 213 44.13 -35.25 -4.71
N SER A 214 44.87 -35.97 -5.56
CA SER A 214 46.07 -35.45 -6.23
C SER A 214 45.77 -34.20 -7.09
N MET A 215 44.58 -34.13 -7.70
CA MET A 215 44.16 -33.00 -8.51
C MET A 215 43.84 -31.76 -7.65
N VAL A 216 43.40 -31.98 -6.40
CA VAL A 216 43.27 -30.92 -5.38
C VAL A 216 44.64 -30.50 -4.84
N MET A 217 45.59 -31.43 -4.68
CA MET A 217 46.99 -31.09 -4.39
C MET A 217 47.57 -30.19 -5.48
N TRP A 218 47.36 -30.53 -6.76
CA TRP A 218 47.81 -29.72 -7.88
C TRP A 218 47.17 -28.33 -7.90
N GLU A 219 45.84 -28.26 -7.73
CA GLU A 219 45.07 -27.01 -7.69
C GLU A 219 45.58 -26.04 -6.60
N LEU A 220 46.01 -26.58 -5.45
CA LEU A 220 46.59 -25.79 -4.36
C LEU A 220 48.02 -25.29 -4.62
N ILE A 221 48.82 -25.94 -5.48
CA ILE A 221 50.16 -25.45 -5.86
C ILE A 221 50.12 -24.49 -7.05
N SER A 222 49.23 -24.71 -8.01
CA SER A 222 49.07 -23.85 -9.19
C SER A 222 48.26 -22.59 -8.90
N GLY A 223 47.31 -22.63 -7.96
CA GLY A 223 46.34 -21.56 -7.75
C GLY A 223 45.23 -21.53 -8.80
N THR A 224 45.06 -22.61 -9.57
CA THR A 224 44.00 -22.71 -10.58
C THR A 224 43.53 -24.16 -10.75
N SER A 225 42.30 -24.35 -11.23
CA SER A 225 41.73 -25.68 -11.39
C SER A 225 42.40 -26.46 -12.55
N PRO A 226 42.50 -27.80 -12.48
CA PRO A 226 43.30 -28.56 -13.45
C PRO A 226 42.74 -28.50 -14.88
N PHE A 227 43.64 -28.48 -15.87
CA PHE A 227 43.32 -28.41 -17.31
C PHE A 227 42.44 -27.21 -17.74
N ASN A 228 42.60 -26.05 -17.08
CA ASN A 228 41.79 -24.85 -17.34
C ASN A 228 41.94 -24.23 -18.73
N ASP A 229 42.96 -24.65 -19.48
CA ASP A 229 43.43 -24.10 -20.75
C ASP A 229 42.67 -24.65 -21.96
N ARG A 230 41.92 -25.75 -21.77
CA ARG A 230 41.37 -26.58 -22.84
C ARG A 230 39.91 -26.97 -22.59
N ALA A 231 39.37 -27.75 -23.52
CA ALA A 231 38.02 -28.29 -23.36
C ALA A 231 38.04 -29.51 -22.43
N HIS A 232 37.01 -29.62 -21.59
CA HIS A 232 36.73 -30.87 -20.89
C HIS A 232 35.81 -31.69 -21.80
N ASP A 233 36.38 -32.32 -22.81
CA ASP A 233 35.68 -33.20 -23.74
C ASP A 233 36.39 -34.55 -23.85
N PHE A 234 35.91 -35.40 -24.76
CA PHE A 234 36.44 -36.74 -25.02
C PHE A 234 37.97 -36.76 -25.22
N GLN A 235 38.56 -35.72 -25.82
CA GLN A 235 40.00 -35.69 -26.07
C GLN A 235 40.81 -35.53 -24.77
N LEU A 236 40.31 -34.75 -23.80
CA LEU A 236 40.95 -34.63 -22.48
C LEU A 236 40.84 -35.95 -21.72
N ALA A 237 39.66 -36.59 -21.70
CA ALA A 237 39.48 -37.87 -21.03
C ALA A 237 40.41 -38.96 -21.63
N LEU A 238 40.51 -39.02 -22.97
CA LEU A 238 41.42 -39.92 -23.66
C LEU A 238 42.90 -39.65 -23.35
N ASN A 239 43.30 -38.40 -23.18
CA ASN A 239 44.68 -38.05 -22.82
C ASN A 239 45.00 -38.42 -21.36
N ILE A 240 44.08 -38.17 -20.42
CA ILE A 240 44.21 -38.58 -19.01
C ILE A 240 44.41 -40.10 -18.92
N CYS A 241 43.63 -40.87 -19.69
CA CYS A 241 43.76 -42.32 -19.82
C CYS A 241 45.05 -42.79 -20.55
N LYS A 242 45.87 -41.87 -21.06
CA LYS A 242 47.21 -42.12 -21.64
C LYS A 242 48.34 -41.56 -20.78
N GLY A 243 48.05 -41.15 -19.54
CA GLY A 243 49.04 -40.61 -18.62
C GLY A 243 49.25 -39.09 -18.71
N GLU A 244 48.42 -38.33 -19.44
CA GLU A 244 48.51 -36.85 -19.35
C GLU A 244 48.16 -36.39 -17.92
N ARG A 245 48.96 -35.47 -17.39
CA ARG A 245 48.79 -34.82 -16.09
C ARG A 245 49.02 -33.31 -16.24
N PRO A 246 48.46 -32.48 -15.35
CA PRO A 246 48.72 -31.05 -15.34
C PRO A 246 50.21 -30.72 -15.10
N GLU A 247 50.72 -29.66 -15.73
CA GLU A 247 52.11 -29.21 -15.57
C GLU A 247 52.38 -28.73 -14.13
N ILE A 248 53.45 -29.22 -13.50
CA ILE A 248 53.78 -28.88 -12.10
C ILE A 248 54.46 -27.52 -12.05
N THR A 249 53.95 -26.60 -11.21
CA THR A 249 54.49 -25.25 -11.08
C THR A 249 55.90 -25.24 -10.48
N GLU A 250 56.77 -24.42 -11.07
CA GLU A 250 58.12 -24.17 -10.57
C GLU A 250 58.11 -23.76 -9.09
N ASN A 251 59.18 -24.12 -8.36
CA ASN A 251 59.35 -23.88 -6.92
C ASN A 251 58.42 -24.68 -5.99
N THR A 252 57.62 -25.62 -6.51
CA THR A 252 56.92 -26.62 -5.67
C THR A 252 57.94 -27.52 -4.94
N PRO A 253 57.86 -27.73 -3.61
CA PRO A 253 58.79 -28.58 -2.88
C PRO A 253 58.77 -30.04 -3.34
N GLN A 254 59.93 -30.65 -3.56
CA GLN A 254 60.04 -31.97 -4.20
C GLN A 254 59.26 -33.07 -3.48
N PHE A 255 59.30 -33.13 -2.15
CA PHE A 255 58.57 -34.16 -1.40
C PHE A 255 57.04 -33.99 -1.42
N TYR A 256 56.54 -32.83 -1.84
CA TYR A 256 55.12 -32.61 -2.14
C TYR A 256 54.78 -33.21 -3.50
N ILE A 257 55.64 -33.00 -4.50
CA ILE A 257 55.58 -33.65 -5.81
C ILE A 257 55.61 -35.18 -5.64
N ASP A 258 56.60 -35.71 -4.91
CA ASP A 258 56.75 -37.16 -4.64
C ASP A 258 55.45 -37.80 -4.12
N LEU A 259 54.69 -37.09 -3.27
CA LEU A 259 53.41 -37.57 -2.74
C LEU A 259 52.27 -37.41 -3.74
N MET A 260 52.17 -36.24 -4.39
CA MET A 260 51.14 -35.93 -5.39
C MET A 260 51.21 -36.91 -6.57
N GLU A 261 52.42 -37.20 -7.05
CA GLU A 261 52.65 -38.15 -8.15
C GLU A 261 52.32 -39.59 -7.74
N LYS A 262 52.68 -40.02 -6.52
CA LYS A 262 52.26 -41.33 -6.00
C LYS A 262 50.72 -41.42 -5.88
N CYS A 263 50.04 -40.32 -5.56
CA CYS A 263 48.58 -40.27 -5.54
C CYS A 263 47.94 -40.32 -6.94
N TRP A 264 48.66 -39.96 -8.02
CA TRP A 264 48.12 -39.92 -9.38
C TRP A 264 48.65 -40.98 -10.35
N ASP A 265 49.34 -42.01 -9.86
CA ASP A 265 49.84 -43.14 -10.65
C ASP A 265 48.69 -43.76 -11.50
N ASP A 266 48.96 -44.09 -12.76
CA ASP A 266 47.98 -44.73 -13.65
C ASP A 266 47.50 -46.08 -13.10
N ASP A 267 48.34 -46.78 -12.33
CA ASP A 267 48.00 -48.01 -11.62
C ASP A 267 47.36 -47.69 -10.25
N PRO A 268 46.05 -47.94 -10.05
CA PRO A 268 45.39 -47.67 -8.78
C PRO A 268 45.95 -48.51 -7.62
N SER A 269 46.66 -49.62 -7.87
CA SER A 269 47.26 -50.43 -6.81
C SER A 269 48.57 -49.85 -6.24
N LYS A 270 49.19 -48.89 -6.95
CA LYS A 270 50.40 -48.18 -6.48
C LYS A 270 50.08 -46.93 -5.67
N ARG A 271 48.86 -46.41 -5.80
CA ARG A 271 48.40 -45.22 -5.06
C ARG A 271 48.33 -45.54 -3.55
N PRO A 272 48.79 -44.63 -2.67
CA PRO A 272 48.73 -44.82 -1.23
C PRO A 272 47.28 -44.84 -0.73
N SER A 273 47.04 -45.54 0.38
CA SER A 273 45.77 -45.45 1.12
C SER A 273 45.56 -44.08 1.75
N THR A 274 44.32 -43.70 2.04
CA THR A 274 44.00 -42.45 2.77
C THR A 274 44.72 -42.34 4.10
N SER A 275 44.87 -43.46 4.83
CA SER A 275 45.60 -43.50 6.08
C SER A 275 47.09 -43.21 5.89
N GLU A 276 47.75 -43.76 4.88
CA GLU A 276 49.16 -43.41 4.58
C GLU A 276 49.34 -41.93 4.21
N VAL A 277 48.42 -41.37 3.42
CA VAL A 277 48.49 -39.95 3.02
C VAL A 277 48.21 -39.03 4.21
N LEU A 278 47.21 -39.36 5.05
CA LEU A 278 46.92 -38.66 6.30
C LEU A 278 48.13 -38.71 7.23
N ASP A 279 48.74 -39.88 7.43
CA ASP A 279 49.95 -40.06 8.22
C ASP A 279 51.10 -39.15 7.74
N ILE A 280 51.23 -38.92 6.44
CA ILE A 280 52.29 -38.07 5.88
C ILE A 280 51.95 -36.57 6.07
N ILE A 281 50.71 -36.17 5.77
CA ILE A 281 50.29 -34.76 5.80
C ILE A 281 50.11 -34.25 7.23
N GLU A 282 49.63 -35.08 8.17
CA GLU A 282 49.55 -34.74 9.59
C GLU A 282 50.94 -34.38 10.15
N LYS A 283 51.97 -35.15 9.76
CA LYS A 283 53.37 -34.87 10.15
C LYS A 283 53.90 -33.54 9.58
N TRP A 284 53.32 -33.01 8.49
CA TRP A 284 53.63 -31.68 7.97
C TRP A 284 52.90 -30.55 8.73
N VAL A 285 51.73 -30.83 9.32
CA VAL A 285 50.86 -29.83 9.99
C VAL A 285 51.10 -29.75 11.50
N ILE A 286 51.23 -30.88 12.20
CA ILE A 286 51.29 -30.92 13.67
C ILE A 286 52.69 -30.62 14.19
N LEU A 287 53.73 -31.19 13.59
CA LEU A 287 55.10 -31.09 14.10
C LEU A 287 55.66 -29.65 14.21
N PRO A 288 55.36 -28.70 13.30
CA PRO A 288 55.76 -27.29 13.47
C PRO A 288 55.17 -26.62 14.71
N ASN A 289 54.04 -27.13 15.23
CA ASN A 289 53.25 -26.47 16.27
C ASN A 289 53.43 -27.06 17.68
N THR A 290 53.89 -28.32 17.82
CA THR A 290 53.83 -29.05 19.11
C THR A 290 55.15 -29.63 19.61
N ILE A 291 56.16 -29.89 18.75
CA ILE A 291 57.39 -30.60 19.14
C ILE A 291 58.63 -29.72 18.98
N ARG A 292 59.59 -29.84 19.90
CA ARG A 292 60.90 -29.19 19.76
C ARG A 292 61.64 -29.77 18.54
N ILE A 293 62.09 -28.90 17.64
CA ILE A 293 62.76 -29.19 16.35
C ILE A 293 64.11 -29.97 16.48
N LYS A 294 64.46 -30.43 17.69
CA LYS A 294 65.57 -31.34 17.99
C LYS A 294 65.17 -32.82 17.89
N ASP A 295 63.89 -33.14 18.11
CA ASP A 295 63.39 -34.50 18.30
C ASP A 295 62.70 -35.08 17.04
N ILE A 296 62.79 -34.36 15.93
CA ILE A 296 62.20 -34.69 14.61
C ILE A 296 63.29 -35.27 13.69
N ASP A 297 62.94 -36.27 12.89
CA ASP A 297 63.82 -36.84 11.85
C ASP A 297 64.39 -35.77 10.89
N LYS A 298 65.61 -36.01 10.39
CA LYS A 298 66.35 -35.10 9.52
C LYS A 298 65.69 -34.88 8.15
N LYS A 299 65.06 -35.91 7.54
CA LYS A 299 64.33 -35.74 6.27
C LYS A 299 63.09 -34.89 6.51
N LEU A 300 62.28 -35.27 7.50
CA LEU A 300 61.04 -34.56 7.84
C LEU A 300 61.27 -33.10 8.24
N LYS A 301 62.33 -32.82 8.99
CA LYS A 301 62.78 -31.45 9.30
C LYS A 301 63.19 -30.65 8.07
N ARG A 302 63.82 -31.29 7.06
CA ARG A 302 64.18 -30.64 5.80
C ARG A 302 62.91 -30.28 5.01
N ASN A 303 61.98 -31.22 4.88
CA ASN A 303 60.68 -31.02 4.22
C ASN A 303 59.91 -29.82 4.83
N ILE A 304 59.85 -29.71 6.16
CA ILE A 304 59.20 -28.58 6.85
C ILE A 304 59.93 -27.25 6.55
N MET A 305 61.26 -27.24 6.48
CA MET A 305 62.04 -26.04 6.11
C MET A 305 61.86 -25.68 4.63
N GLU A 306 61.68 -26.66 3.74
CA GLU A 306 61.35 -26.42 2.33
C GLU A 306 60.00 -25.70 2.22
N PHE A 307 58.94 -26.07 2.96
CA PHE A 307 57.68 -25.31 3.00
C PHE A 307 57.81 -23.88 3.57
N ILE A 308 58.69 -23.67 4.54
CA ILE A 308 58.89 -22.34 5.17
C ILE A 308 59.64 -21.39 4.21
N ASN A 309 60.56 -21.92 3.40
CA ASN A 309 61.39 -21.14 2.49
C ASN A 309 60.86 -21.08 1.04
N ALA A 310 59.91 -21.95 0.67
CA ALA A 310 59.31 -21.95 -0.67
C ALA A 310 58.55 -20.64 -0.92
N PRO A 311 58.66 -20.05 -2.13
CA PRO A 311 57.94 -18.83 -2.46
C PRO A 311 56.43 -19.04 -2.36
N VAL A 312 55.75 -17.96 -1.99
CA VAL A 312 54.28 -17.90 -1.85
C VAL A 312 53.60 -17.59 -3.19
N GLU A 313 54.36 -17.18 -4.20
CA GLU A 313 53.87 -16.86 -5.54
C GLU A 313 53.40 -18.13 -6.28
N CYS A 314 52.15 -18.54 -6.03
CA CYS A 314 51.37 -19.15 -7.09
C CYS A 314 51.38 -18.18 -8.27
N SER A 315 51.64 -18.70 -9.47
CA SER A 315 51.74 -17.89 -10.68
C SER A 315 50.44 -17.11 -10.89
N ASN A 316 50.49 -15.78 -10.73
CA ASN A 316 49.34 -14.86 -10.83
C ASN A 316 48.76 -14.72 -12.27
N ILE A 317 48.99 -15.73 -13.11
CA ILE A 317 48.33 -15.89 -14.39
C ILE A 317 46.89 -16.34 -14.11
N ILE A 318 46.01 -15.36 -13.94
CA ILE A 318 44.56 -15.55 -14.10
C ILE A 318 44.32 -15.90 -15.59
N THR A 319 44.65 -17.14 -15.93
CA THR A 319 44.36 -17.78 -17.19
C THR A 319 42.84 -17.79 -17.31
N LYS A 320 42.31 -17.01 -18.26
CA LYS A 320 40.87 -17.00 -18.52
C LYS A 320 40.48 -18.40 -18.98
N SER A 321 39.84 -19.16 -18.08
CA SER A 321 39.51 -20.56 -18.32
C SER A 321 38.77 -20.73 -19.65
N HIS A 322 39.18 -21.74 -20.40
CA HIS A 322 38.71 -22.00 -21.75
C HIS A 322 37.18 -22.21 -21.76
N PRO A 323 36.43 -21.65 -22.74
CA PRO A 323 34.94 -21.65 -22.68
C PRO A 323 34.25 -23.02 -22.68
N ARG A 324 34.97 -24.12 -22.94
CA ARG A 324 34.48 -25.51 -22.83
C ARG A 324 35.11 -26.30 -21.68
N ALA A 325 35.88 -25.66 -20.80
CA ALA A 325 36.22 -26.21 -19.49
C ALA A 325 34.96 -26.25 -18.62
N CYS A 326 34.83 -27.27 -17.78
CA CYS A 326 33.66 -27.43 -16.91
C CYS A 326 34.01 -28.17 -15.62
N TYR A 327 33.80 -27.51 -14.49
CA TYR A 327 34.09 -28.01 -13.15
C TYR A 327 32.82 -28.36 -12.36
N THR A 328 31.69 -28.56 -13.06
CA THR A 328 30.42 -28.99 -12.47
C THR A 328 30.09 -30.39 -12.95
N SER A 329 29.77 -31.28 -12.01
CA SER A 329 29.52 -32.70 -12.30
C SER A 329 28.36 -32.85 -13.28
N ARG A 330 28.55 -33.69 -14.30
CA ARG A 330 27.57 -33.94 -15.37
C ARG A 330 27.70 -35.34 -15.94
N LEU A 331 26.66 -35.81 -16.63
CA LEU A 331 26.78 -36.91 -17.58
C LEU A 331 27.70 -36.45 -18.74
N LEU A 332 28.61 -37.30 -19.18
CA LEU A 332 29.47 -37.02 -20.33
C LEU A 332 28.75 -37.36 -21.64
N ASP A 333 29.17 -36.76 -22.75
CA ASP A 333 28.58 -36.93 -24.08
C ASP A 333 29.17 -38.12 -24.88
N PHE A 334 29.85 -39.02 -24.16
CA PHE A 334 30.54 -40.21 -24.64
C PHE A 334 30.54 -41.32 -23.57
N THR A 335 30.76 -42.58 -23.98
CA THR A 335 30.77 -43.74 -23.08
C THR A 335 32.19 -44.20 -22.71
N SER A 336 32.28 -45.09 -21.71
CA SER A 336 33.52 -45.81 -21.38
C SER A 336 33.97 -46.75 -22.50
N GLU A 337 33.03 -47.40 -23.20
CA GLU A 337 33.33 -48.26 -24.35
C GLU A 337 33.99 -47.47 -25.48
N GLU A 338 33.49 -46.27 -25.78
CA GLU A 338 34.03 -45.36 -26.80
C GLU A 338 35.47 -44.90 -26.50
N LEU A 339 35.84 -44.76 -25.21
CA LEU A 339 37.23 -44.52 -24.81
C LEU A 339 38.08 -45.79 -24.98
N ASN A 340 37.59 -46.95 -24.51
CA ASN A 340 38.34 -48.21 -24.56
C ASN A 340 38.59 -48.69 -26.00
N GLU A 341 37.66 -48.49 -26.95
CA GLU A 341 37.88 -48.83 -28.38
C GLU A 341 39.10 -48.10 -28.98
N ILE A 342 39.39 -46.87 -28.54
CA ILE A 342 40.57 -46.10 -28.98
C ILE A 342 41.83 -46.51 -28.21
N LEU A 343 41.72 -46.80 -26.91
CA LEU A 343 42.87 -47.13 -26.05
C LEU A 343 43.41 -48.54 -26.34
N GLU A 344 42.54 -49.49 -26.66
CA GLU A 344 42.88 -50.92 -26.78
C GLU A 344 42.90 -51.41 -28.24
N GLY A 345 42.30 -50.67 -29.17
CA GLY A 345 42.09 -51.12 -30.54
C GLY A 345 43.06 -50.52 -31.56
N PRO A 346 43.64 -51.32 -32.49
CA PRO A 346 44.29 -50.80 -33.71
C PRO A 346 43.29 -50.15 -34.70
N ARG A 347 42.04 -49.93 -34.27
CA ARG A 347 40.96 -49.28 -35.02
C ARG A 347 40.77 -47.80 -34.68
N ALA A 348 41.53 -47.27 -33.71
CA ALA A 348 41.45 -45.89 -33.23
C ALA A 348 41.20 -44.84 -34.34
N LEU A 349 41.98 -44.88 -35.43
CA LEU A 349 41.81 -44.01 -36.59
C LEU A 349 40.39 -44.03 -37.18
N LYS A 350 39.79 -45.21 -37.35
CA LYS A 350 38.47 -45.37 -37.97
C LYS A 350 37.33 -44.97 -37.04
N PHE A 351 37.52 -45.13 -35.73
CA PHE A 351 36.60 -44.59 -34.73
C PHE A 351 36.68 -43.06 -34.66
N PHE A 352 37.89 -42.48 -34.70
CA PHE A 352 38.09 -41.04 -34.80
C PHE A 352 37.45 -40.44 -36.07
N GLU A 353 37.58 -41.10 -37.22
CA GLU A 353 36.89 -40.70 -38.46
C GLU A 353 35.36 -40.70 -38.29
N LEU A 354 34.81 -41.73 -37.65
CA LEU A 354 33.37 -41.83 -37.35
C LEU A 354 32.90 -40.74 -36.39
N LYS A 355 33.57 -40.53 -35.25
CA LYS A 355 33.20 -39.46 -34.29
C LYS A 355 33.40 -38.06 -34.83
N PHE A 356 34.44 -37.82 -35.65
CA PHE A 356 34.61 -36.56 -36.35
C PHE A 356 33.50 -36.32 -37.38
N PHE A 357 33.01 -37.38 -38.04
CA PHE A 357 31.86 -37.30 -38.93
C PHE A 357 30.55 -37.05 -38.18
N GLU A 358 30.26 -37.81 -37.11
CA GLU A 358 29.10 -37.58 -36.23
C GLU A 358 29.08 -36.15 -35.67
N SER A 359 30.22 -35.67 -35.16
CA SER A 359 30.38 -34.31 -34.64
C SER A 359 30.06 -33.26 -35.72
N ARG A 360 30.55 -33.43 -36.96
CA ARG A 360 30.23 -32.54 -38.09
C ARG A 360 28.82 -32.71 -38.66
N GLN A 361 28.08 -33.75 -38.32
CA GLN A 361 26.64 -33.84 -38.59
C GLN A 361 25.86 -33.08 -37.50
N LYS A 362 26.12 -33.37 -36.22
CA LYS A 362 25.56 -32.60 -35.07
C LYS A 362 25.80 -31.09 -35.21
N GLU A 363 26.97 -30.66 -35.71
CA GLU A 363 27.29 -29.26 -35.98
C GLU A 363 26.44 -28.63 -37.11
N LYS A 364 26.02 -29.42 -38.12
CA LYS A 364 25.09 -28.96 -39.16
C LYS A 364 23.66 -28.94 -38.65
N ASP A 365 23.25 -29.99 -37.94
CA ASP A 365 21.90 -30.13 -37.42
C ASP A 365 21.59 -28.99 -36.44
N ALA A 366 22.55 -28.68 -35.54
CA ALA A 366 22.47 -27.51 -34.65
C ALA A 366 22.49 -26.16 -35.40
N LYS A 367 23.12 -26.06 -36.58
CA LYS A 367 23.06 -24.84 -37.42
C LYS A 367 21.72 -24.71 -38.13
N ILE A 368 21.09 -25.82 -38.53
CA ILE A 368 19.74 -25.84 -39.09
C ILE A 368 18.74 -25.43 -38.00
N GLU A 369 18.83 -26.04 -36.81
CA GLU A 369 17.99 -25.68 -35.65
C GLU A 369 18.18 -24.22 -35.24
N LEU A 370 19.42 -23.68 -35.27
CA LEU A 370 19.68 -22.27 -35.01
C LEU A 370 18.99 -21.32 -36.00
N VAL A 371 18.93 -21.67 -37.29
CA VAL A 371 18.20 -20.89 -38.31
C VAL A 371 16.69 -20.97 -38.05
N ASP A 372 16.18 -22.16 -37.73
CA ASP A 372 14.78 -22.38 -37.36
C ASP A 372 14.36 -21.55 -36.12
N LEU A 373 15.24 -21.48 -35.11
CA LEU A 373 15.06 -20.69 -33.90
C LEU A 373 15.17 -19.19 -34.16
N GLN A 374 16.08 -18.75 -35.03
CA GLN A 374 16.17 -17.35 -35.46
C GLN A 374 14.91 -16.90 -36.21
N GLN A 375 14.36 -17.75 -37.08
CA GLN A 375 13.11 -17.46 -37.79
C GLN A 375 11.91 -17.41 -36.82
N LYS A 376 11.82 -18.33 -35.86
CA LYS A 376 10.80 -18.31 -34.79
C LYS A 376 10.91 -17.07 -33.91
N ASN A 377 12.12 -16.64 -33.56
CA ASN A 377 12.34 -15.41 -32.80
C ASN A 377 11.92 -14.16 -33.59
N SER A 378 12.23 -14.09 -34.89
CA SER A 378 11.81 -12.95 -35.73
C SER A 378 10.29 -12.87 -35.88
N GLN A 379 9.57 -14.00 -35.93
CA GLN A 379 8.12 -14.02 -35.87
C GLN A 379 7.61 -13.53 -34.51
N PHE A 380 8.17 -14.04 -33.41
CA PHE A 380 7.79 -13.63 -32.05
C PHE A 380 8.01 -12.13 -31.79
N GLU A 381 9.06 -11.53 -32.35
CA GLU A 381 9.30 -10.08 -32.29
C GLU A 381 8.22 -9.28 -33.04
N GLN A 382 7.78 -9.75 -34.22
CA GLN A 382 6.69 -9.15 -34.97
C GLN A 382 5.33 -9.27 -34.24
N ASP A 383 5.04 -10.45 -33.68
CA ASP A 383 3.82 -10.69 -32.90
C ASP A 383 3.79 -9.80 -31.64
N ASN A 384 4.92 -9.66 -30.94
CA ASN A 384 5.09 -8.78 -29.78
C ASN A 384 4.91 -7.30 -30.18
N GLN A 385 5.44 -6.89 -31.33
CA GLN A 385 5.25 -5.53 -31.85
C GLN A 385 3.77 -5.25 -32.21
N SER A 386 3.06 -6.24 -32.76
CA SER A 386 1.62 -6.15 -33.05
C SER A 386 0.80 -6.03 -31.76
N LEU A 387 1.06 -6.90 -30.77
CA LEU A 387 0.41 -6.85 -29.46
C LEU A 387 0.63 -5.53 -28.73
N ARG A 388 1.84 -4.94 -28.80
CA ARG A 388 2.13 -3.59 -28.27
C ARG A 388 1.30 -2.52 -28.98
N LEU A 389 1.13 -2.63 -30.30
CA LEU A 389 0.34 -1.67 -31.08
C LEU A 389 -1.16 -1.74 -30.71
N ASP A 390 -1.70 -2.95 -30.51
CA ASP A 390 -3.09 -3.14 -30.07
C ASP A 390 -3.32 -2.73 -28.61
N LEU A 391 -2.37 -3.02 -27.71
CA LEU A 391 -2.39 -2.51 -26.35
C LEU A 391 -2.38 -0.97 -26.32
N ALA A 392 -1.57 -0.32 -27.17
CA ALA A 392 -1.56 1.14 -27.30
C ALA A 392 -2.89 1.70 -27.81
N LYS A 393 -3.60 0.99 -28.72
CA LYS A 393 -4.97 1.36 -29.14
C LYS A 393 -5.96 1.23 -27.98
N GLN A 394 -5.86 0.17 -27.16
CA GLN A 394 -6.72 -0.03 -26.00
C GLN A 394 -6.49 1.04 -24.93
N ILE A 395 -5.23 1.32 -24.55
CA ILE A 395 -4.88 2.39 -23.61
C ILE A 395 -5.39 3.75 -24.11
N LYS A 396 -5.22 4.06 -25.41
CA LYS A 396 -5.75 5.31 -25.97
C LYS A 396 -7.28 5.40 -25.85
N LYS A 397 -8.00 4.29 -26.07
CA LYS A 397 -9.47 4.25 -25.87
C LYS A 397 -9.84 4.41 -24.40
N GLU A 398 -9.08 3.80 -23.49
CA GLU A 398 -9.28 3.94 -22.04
C GLU A 398 -9.07 5.38 -21.58
N CYS A 399 -8.00 6.05 -21.99
CA CYS A 399 -7.78 7.48 -21.66
C CYS A 399 -8.89 8.39 -22.20
N THR A 400 -9.49 8.07 -23.36
CA THR A 400 -10.67 8.79 -23.86
C THR A 400 -11.87 8.58 -22.94
N LEU A 401 -12.18 7.32 -22.58
CA LEU A 401 -13.29 6.99 -21.67
C LEU A 401 -13.08 7.57 -20.26
N GLN A 402 -11.86 7.58 -19.73
CA GLN A 402 -11.51 8.24 -18.47
C GLN A 402 -11.75 9.76 -18.55
N SER A 403 -11.45 10.39 -19.69
CA SER A 403 -11.72 11.82 -19.92
C SER A 403 -13.23 12.12 -19.98
N GLU A 404 -14.01 11.25 -20.62
CA GLU A 404 -15.48 11.33 -20.65
C GLU A 404 -16.08 11.11 -19.25
N ILE A 405 -15.55 10.17 -18.46
CA ILE A 405 -15.95 9.94 -17.06
C ILE A 405 -15.67 11.16 -16.20
N ILE A 406 -14.49 11.79 -16.31
CA ILE A 406 -14.15 13.01 -15.56
C ILE A 406 -15.08 14.17 -15.94
N TYR A 407 -15.38 14.34 -17.25
CA TYR A 407 -16.34 15.33 -17.72
C TYR A 407 -17.74 15.11 -17.11
N LEU A 408 -18.25 13.87 -17.17
CA LEU A 408 -19.57 13.52 -16.62
C LEU A 408 -19.62 13.64 -15.08
N GLN A 409 -18.53 13.34 -14.38
CA GLN A 409 -18.41 13.55 -12.93
C GLN A 409 -18.50 15.03 -12.55
N ASN A 410 -17.85 15.91 -13.32
CA ASN A 410 -17.97 17.36 -13.13
C ASN A 410 -19.40 17.86 -13.41
N GLU A 411 -20.04 17.40 -14.50
CA GLU A 411 -21.43 17.77 -14.81
C GLU A 411 -22.43 17.28 -13.74
N ILE A 412 -22.20 16.08 -13.18
CA ILE A 412 -22.96 15.56 -12.02
C ILE A 412 -22.72 16.42 -10.78
N TYR A 413 -21.49 16.84 -10.50
CA TYR A 413 -21.16 17.69 -9.35
C TYR A 413 -21.82 19.08 -9.47
N GLU A 414 -21.76 19.74 -10.63
CA GLU A 414 -22.46 21.00 -10.88
C GLU A 414 -23.98 20.87 -10.68
N LYS A 415 -24.57 19.77 -11.17
CA LYS A 415 -26.01 19.47 -10.97
C LYS A 415 -26.35 19.15 -9.51
N GLN A 416 -25.46 18.52 -8.76
CA GLN A 416 -25.62 18.31 -7.31
C GLN A 416 -25.60 19.63 -6.55
N VAL A 417 -24.65 20.53 -6.83
CA VAL A 417 -24.58 21.87 -6.23
C VAL A 417 -25.84 22.68 -6.57
N LEU A 418 -26.28 22.68 -7.83
CA LEU A 418 -27.52 23.34 -8.24
C LEU A 418 -28.76 22.78 -7.53
N ASN A 419 -28.83 21.46 -7.37
CA ASN A 419 -29.93 20.80 -6.66
C ASN A 419 -29.93 21.11 -5.15
N SER A 420 -28.77 21.14 -4.49
CA SER A 420 -28.64 21.57 -3.10
C SER A 420 -29.11 23.02 -2.91
N ASN A 421 -28.68 23.93 -3.78
CA ASN A 421 -29.12 25.33 -3.74
C ASN A 421 -30.65 25.47 -3.96
N LEU A 422 -31.22 24.63 -4.84
CA LEU A 422 -32.67 24.63 -5.09
C LEU A 422 -33.47 24.06 -3.91
N ILE A 423 -32.95 23.02 -3.24
CA ILE A 423 -33.53 22.48 -1.99
C ILE A 423 -33.50 23.55 -0.89
N GLU A 424 -32.37 24.24 -0.70
CA GLU A 424 -32.25 25.31 0.29
C GLU A 424 -33.22 26.46 0.01
N GLN A 425 -33.42 26.85 -1.26
CA GLN A 425 -34.46 27.82 -1.64
C GLN A 425 -35.88 27.31 -1.39
N LEU A 426 -36.18 26.03 -1.62
CA LEU A 426 -37.50 25.44 -1.35
C LEU A 426 -37.78 25.38 0.16
N GLU A 427 -36.78 25.05 0.97
CA GLU A 427 -36.87 25.07 2.44
C GLU A 427 -37.10 26.49 2.97
N GLN A 428 -36.36 27.49 2.47
CA GLN A 428 -36.57 28.90 2.85
C GLN A 428 -37.98 29.40 2.48
N ASN A 429 -38.46 29.12 1.26
CA ASN A 429 -39.81 29.48 0.83
C ASN A 429 -40.91 28.76 1.64
N SER A 430 -40.69 27.49 1.99
CA SER A 430 -41.57 26.72 2.87
C SER A 430 -41.66 27.33 4.26
N GLN A 431 -40.50 27.64 4.87
CA GLN A 431 -40.40 28.25 6.19
C GLN A 431 -41.08 29.64 6.25
N GLN A 432 -40.90 30.45 5.21
CA GLN A 432 -41.56 31.76 5.08
C GLN A 432 -43.09 31.63 4.95
N THR A 433 -43.55 30.66 4.15
CA THR A 433 -44.98 30.36 3.99
C THR A 433 -45.60 29.87 5.30
N GLN A 434 -44.93 28.97 6.01
CA GLN A 434 -45.36 28.45 7.31
C GLN A 434 -45.45 29.58 8.36
N THR A 435 -44.49 30.50 8.35
CA THR A 435 -44.48 31.68 9.24
C THR A 435 -45.71 32.57 9.01
N GLN A 436 -46.12 32.79 7.75
CA GLN A 436 -47.34 33.54 7.43
C GLN A 436 -48.62 32.80 7.86
N ILE A 437 -48.66 31.48 7.67
CA ILE A 437 -49.78 30.63 8.13
C ILE A 437 -49.94 30.72 9.65
N ASP A 438 -48.85 30.70 10.41
CA ASP A 438 -48.90 30.75 11.88
C ASP A 438 -49.21 32.17 12.42
N GLN A 439 -48.79 33.23 11.71
CA GLN A 439 -49.28 34.59 11.95
C GLN A 439 -50.80 34.69 11.78
N LEU A 440 -51.34 34.19 10.66
CA LEU A 440 -52.79 34.19 10.40
C LEU A 440 -53.59 33.34 11.41
N LYS A 441 -53.02 32.23 11.91
CA LYS A 441 -53.62 31.47 13.03
C LYS A 441 -53.67 32.31 14.31
N GLN A 442 -52.60 33.05 14.63
CA GLN A 442 -52.57 33.89 15.82
C GLN A 442 -53.57 35.07 15.71
N GLU A 443 -53.65 35.73 14.56
CA GLU A 443 -54.66 36.77 14.32
C GLU A 443 -56.09 36.23 14.46
N LYS A 444 -56.37 35.05 13.90
CA LYS A 444 -57.65 34.36 14.08
C LYS A 444 -57.94 34.07 15.56
N SER A 445 -56.95 33.58 16.32
CA SER A 445 -57.09 33.34 17.76
C SER A 445 -57.45 34.62 18.52
N ASN A 446 -56.72 35.71 18.26
CA ASN A 446 -56.95 37.03 18.88
C ASN A 446 -58.32 37.61 18.52
N LEU A 447 -58.86 37.31 17.33
CA LEU A 447 -60.21 37.70 16.91
C LEU A 447 -61.30 36.86 17.59
N GLN A 448 -61.07 35.56 17.79
CA GLN A 448 -62.00 34.70 18.52
C GLN A 448 -62.06 35.06 20.02
N GLU A 449 -60.94 35.41 20.64
CA GLU A 449 -60.90 35.92 22.03
C GLU A 449 -61.71 37.22 22.17
N LYS A 450 -61.54 38.17 21.23
CA LYS A 450 -62.33 39.41 21.17
C LYS A 450 -63.83 39.16 20.93
N LEU A 451 -64.18 38.15 20.13
CA LEU A 451 -65.57 37.75 19.93
C LEU A 451 -66.18 37.26 21.25
N SER A 452 -65.54 36.31 21.93
CA SER A 452 -66.06 35.78 23.20
C SER A 452 -66.09 36.81 24.33
N GLN A 453 -65.15 37.77 24.37
CA GLN A 453 -65.27 38.92 25.28
C GLN A 453 -66.47 39.81 24.92
N THR A 454 -66.77 40.00 23.63
CA THR A 454 -67.93 40.77 23.18
C THR A 454 -69.25 40.05 23.51
N GLU A 455 -69.29 38.72 23.35
CA GLU A 455 -70.43 37.88 23.74
C GLU A 455 -70.67 37.94 25.26
N ALA A 456 -69.61 37.86 26.08
CA ALA A 456 -69.70 38.01 27.53
C ALA A 456 -70.25 39.40 27.95
N ASN A 457 -69.76 40.48 27.33
CA ASN A 457 -70.23 41.84 27.58
C ASN A 457 -71.72 42.01 27.19
N ILE A 458 -72.19 41.34 26.14
CA ILE A 458 -73.60 41.33 25.72
C ILE A 458 -74.47 40.63 26.77
N GLU A 459 -74.01 39.52 27.35
CA GLU A 459 -74.77 38.79 28.36
C GLU A 459 -74.83 39.55 29.71
N GLU A 460 -73.76 40.25 30.08
CA GLU A 460 -73.77 41.16 31.23
C GLU A 460 -74.81 42.29 31.03
N LEU A 461 -74.84 42.91 29.85
CA LEU A 461 -75.82 43.96 29.53
C LEU A 461 -77.27 43.45 29.54
N LYS A 462 -77.52 42.18 29.17
CA LYS A 462 -78.85 41.56 29.33
C LYS A 462 -79.23 41.38 30.79
N LEU A 463 -78.31 40.95 31.65
CA LEU A 463 -78.57 40.80 33.09
C LEU A 463 -78.88 42.16 33.74
N GLN A 464 -78.12 43.20 33.40
CA GLN A 464 -78.39 44.57 33.84
C GLN A 464 -79.77 45.06 33.35
N LEU A 465 -80.19 44.69 32.12
CA LEU A 465 -81.52 45.04 31.59
C LEU A 465 -82.67 44.36 32.35
N ILE A 466 -82.47 43.12 32.82
CA ILE A 466 -83.44 42.40 33.66
C ILE A 466 -83.58 43.08 35.03
N GLU A 467 -82.47 43.44 35.68
CA GLU A 467 -82.48 44.13 36.98
C GLU A 467 -83.24 45.48 36.94
N GLN A 468 -83.12 46.22 35.82
CA GLN A 468 -83.86 47.46 35.59
C GLN A 468 -85.37 47.23 35.33
N LYS A 469 -85.75 46.09 34.75
CA LYS A 469 -87.16 45.72 34.54
C LYS A 469 -87.87 45.48 35.88
N ASP A 470 -87.26 44.69 36.75
CA ASP A 470 -87.90 44.27 38.01
C ASP A 470 -88.09 45.46 38.98
N LYS A 471 -87.14 46.41 38.99
CA LYS A 471 -87.27 47.70 39.67
C LYS A 471 -88.44 48.56 39.16
N CYS A 472 -88.83 48.41 37.89
CA CYS A 472 -89.93 49.16 37.30
C CYS A 472 -91.31 48.61 37.72
N GLU A 473 -91.41 47.33 38.09
CA GLU A 473 -92.67 46.73 38.54
C GLU A 473 -93.00 47.14 40.01
N GLN A 474 -92.00 47.26 40.88
CA GLN A 474 -92.19 47.76 42.26
C GLN A 474 -92.82 49.17 42.31
N ILE A 475 -92.31 50.10 41.47
CA ILE A 475 -92.81 51.49 41.37
C ILE A 475 -94.27 51.54 40.85
N GLY A 476 -94.73 50.49 40.19
CA GLY A 476 -96.13 50.37 39.76
C GLY A 476 -97.13 50.23 40.92
N GLN A 477 -96.72 49.61 42.03
CA GLN A 477 -97.64 49.23 43.11
C GLN A 477 -97.92 50.38 44.08
N GLU A 478 -96.89 51.10 44.55
CA GLU A 478 -97.03 52.23 45.49
C GLU A 478 -97.93 53.36 44.96
N LYS A 479 -98.09 53.43 43.63
CA LYS A 479 -98.93 54.42 42.95
C LYS A 479 -100.43 54.21 43.13
N ILE A 480 -100.87 52.99 43.47
CA ILE A 480 -102.30 52.64 43.56
C ILE A 480 -102.89 53.13 44.89
N ASP A 481 -102.19 52.91 46.01
CA ASP A 481 -102.71 53.16 47.35
C ASP A 481 -102.95 54.67 47.60
N LEU A 482 -102.06 55.52 47.08
CA LEU A 482 -102.18 56.99 47.16
C LEU A 482 -103.38 57.59 46.39
N HIS A 483 -104.13 56.81 45.61
CA HIS A 483 -105.26 57.32 44.85
C HIS A 483 -106.60 57.31 45.62
N ILE A 484 -106.71 56.52 46.70
CA ILE A 484 -108.01 56.25 47.36
C ILE A 484 -108.39 57.34 48.38
N GLU A 485 -107.42 57.99 49.02
CA GLU A 485 -107.68 58.86 50.18
C GLU A 485 -107.95 60.34 49.82
N MET A 486 -107.68 60.77 48.58
CA MET A 486 -107.79 62.19 48.19
C MET A 486 -109.12 62.55 47.52
N VAL A 487 -110.14 62.72 48.37
CA VAL A 487 -111.12 63.84 48.39
C VAL A 487 -111.47 64.47 47.01
N GLY A 488 -112.71 64.46 46.52
CA GLY A 488 -113.97 64.27 47.23
C GLY A 488 -114.62 65.56 47.75
N LEU A 489 -114.28 66.76 47.23
CA LEU A 489 -115.03 68.02 47.43
C LEU A 489 -114.79 69.05 46.29
N LEU A 490 -115.89 69.62 45.77
CA LEU A 490 -116.10 70.95 45.12
C LEU A 490 -115.29 71.41 43.87
N GLN A 491 -116.00 71.45 42.72
CA GLN A 491 -116.38 72.63 41.88
C GLN A 491 -115.65 73.99 42.11
N ASP A 492 -115.31 74.83 41.10
CA ASP A 492 -115.53 74.78 39.64
C ASP A 492 -114.49 75.61 38.81
N GLN A 493 -114.39 75.32 37.51
CA GLN A 493 -113.72 75.99 36.35
C GLN A 493 -112.22 76.41 36.36
N LYS A 494 -111.48 75.73 35.44
CA LYS A 494 -110.33 76.23 34.63
C LYS A 494 -109.02 76.57 35.39
N PHE A 495 -107.81 76.42 34.82
CA PHE A 495 -107.39 76.16 33.44
C PHE A 495 -106.21 75.16 33.35
N ASN A 496 -105.75 74.86 32.12
CA ASN A 496 -104.84 73.77 31.75
C ASN A 496 -103.34 74.14 31.71
N THR A 497 -102.48 73.13 31.54
CA THR A 497 -101.13 73.17 30.93
C THR A 497 -100.03 73.98 31.62
N LYS A 498 -99.21 73.33 32.47
CA LYS A 498 -97.80 73.73 32.63
C LYS A 498 -96.74 72.64 32.91
N LEU A 499 -97.11 71.38 33.17
CA LEU A 499 -96.10 70.31 33.36
C LEU A 499 -95.69 69.58 32.06
N LYS A 500 -96.62 69.45 31.09
CA LYS A 500 -96.38 68.74 29.81
C LYS A 500 -95.22 69.34 28.99
N ALA A 501 -94.98 70.65 29.12
CA ALA A 501 -93.94 71.37 28.39
C ALA A 501 -92.50 71.08 28.83
N LYS A 502 -92.27 70.55 30.05
CA LYS A 502 -90.90 70.23 30.52
C LYS A 502 -90.36 69.01 29.78
N TYR A 503 -91.06 67.89 29.88
CA TYR A 503 -90.65 66.61 29.28
C TYR A 503 -90.59 66.63 27.74
N THR A 504 -91.41 67.43 27.06
CA THR A 504 -91.31 67.59 25.59
C THR A 504 -89.93 68.10 25.15
N LYS A 505 -89.24 68.92 25.96
CA LYS A 505 -87.93 69.47 25.62
C LYS A 505 -86.81 68.43 25.78
N GLU A 506 -86.84 67.65 26.85
CA GLU A 506 -85.85 66.59 27.13
C GLU A 506 -86.02 65.39 26.17
N ILE A 507 -87.27 64.99 25.87
CA ILE A 507 -87.56 63.96 24.86
C ILE A 507 -87.07 64.39 23.46
N GLY A 508 -87.17 65.68 23.12
CA GLY A 508 -86.61 66.22 21.87
C GLY A 508 -85.09 66.08 21.77
N GLN A 509 -84.38 66.35 22.87
CA GLN A 509 -82.91 66.22 22.92
C GLN A 509 -82.44 64.75 22.85
N LEU A 510 -83.15 63.84 23.51
CA LEU A 510 -82.86 62.40 23.44
C LEU A 510 -83.19 61.81 22.06
N LYS A 511 -84.28 62.25 21.42
CA LYS A 511 -84.56 61.88 20.01
C LYS A 511 -83.47 62.35 19.06
N GLN A 512 -82.93 63.56 19.24
CA GLN A 512 -81.82 64.03 18.40
C GLN A 512 -80.55 63.19 18.62
N LYS A 513 -80.24 62.77 19.86
CA LYS A 513 -79.13 61.84 20.10
C LYS A 513 -79.35 60.47 19.44
N LEU A 514 -80.56 59.91 19.51
CA LEU A 514 -80.88 58.64 18.85
C LEU A 514 -80.77 58.74 17.32
N ILE A 515 -81.22 59.84 16.72
CA ILE A 515 -81.06 60.12 15.29
C ILE A 515 -79.57 60.22 14.92
N ASN A 516 -78.73 60.83 15.76
CA ASN A 516 -77.29 60.91 15.53
C ASN A 516 -76.60 59.54 15.66
N GLU A 517 -77.00 58.69 16.62
CA GLU A 517 -76.55 57.30 16.76
C GLU A 517 -76.96 56.45 15.54
N GLU A 518 -78.22 56.55 15.10
CA GLU A 518 -78.68 55.88 13.88
C GLU A 518 -77.98 56.41 12.62
N GLN A 519 -77.62 57.70 12.56
CA GLN A 519 -76.76 58.25 11.52
C GLN A 519 -75.33 57.67 11.56
N ILE A 520 -74.71 57.51 12.73
CA ILE A 520 -73.39 56.88 12.87
C ILE A 520 -73.44 55.39 12.49
N LYS A 521 -74.49 54.67 12.91
CA LYS A 521 -74.75 53.28 12.50
C LYS A 521 -74.95 53.18 11.00
N THR A 522 -75.73 54.08 10.41
CA THR A 522 -75.92 54.17 8.95
C THR A 522 -74.60 54.50 8.24
N GLN A 523 -73.78 55.40 8.79
CA GLN A 523 -72.46 55.75 8.25
C GLN A 523 -71.48 54.58 8.34
N LEU A 524 -71.53 53.73 9.37
CA LEU A 524 -70.70 52.53 9.48
C LEU A 524 -71.18 51.41 8.55
N THR A 525 -72.48 51.17 8.44
CA THR A 525 -73.04 50.24 7.44
C THR A 525 -72.75 50.73 6.02
N GLN A 526 -72.86 52.04 5.76
CA GLN A 526 -72.43 52.66 4.51
C GLN A 526 -70.91 52.57 4.33
N ALA A 527 -70.07 52.70 5.37
CA ALA A 527 -68.62 52.58 5.23
C ALA A 527 -68.17 51.15 4.90
N ILE A 528 -68.89 50.14 5.40
CA ILE A 528 -68.70 48.72 5.03
C ILE A 528 -69.19 48.50 3.61
N GLN A 529 -70.42 48.92 3.27
CA GLN A 529 -70.93 48.85 1.91
C GLN A 529 -70.03 49.62 0.92
N ILE A 530 -69.44 50.76 1.29
CA ILE A 530 -68.47 51.53 0.48
C ILE A 530 -67.11 50.83 0.39
N LYS A 531 -66.75 49.91 1.30
CA LYS A 531 -65.55 49.07 1.17
C LYS A 531 -65.80 47.94 0.18
N ASP A 532 -66.94 47.28 0.27
CA ASP A 532 -67.34 46.19 -0.65
C ASP A 532 -67.69 46.75 -2.04
N ASP A 533 -68.39 47.88 -2.12
CA ASP A 533 -68.68 48.60 -3.36
C ASP A 533 -67.40 49.23 -3.95
N ARG A 534 -66.38 49.61 -3.17
CA ARG A 534 -65.07 50.00 -3.73
C ARG A 534 -64.23 48.82 -4.18
N LEU A 535 -64.49 47.61 -3.69
CA LEU A 535 -63.99 46.37 -4.30
C LEU A 535 -64.60 46.24 -5.71
N ASN A 536 -65.93 46.24 -5.80
CA ASN A 536 -66.68 46.07 -7.05
C ASN A 536 -66.57 47.26 -8.04
N GLU A 537 -66.40 48.50 -7.58
CA GLU A 537 -66.34 49.70 -8.43
C GLU A 537 -64.91 50.03 -8.89
N LEU A 538 -63.86 49.57 -8.18
CA LEU A 538 -62.52 49.48 -8.78
C LEU A 538 -62.50 48.44 -9.91
N GLU A 539 -63.25 47.34 -9.78
CA GLU A 539 -63.45 46.35 -10.84
C GLU A 539 -64.33 46.83 -12.02
N GLN A 540 -65.07 47.94 -11.89
CA GLN A 540 -66.04 48.37 -12.92
C GLN A 540 -65.97 49.84 -13.37
N LYS A 541 -65.26 50.75 -12.69
CA LYS A 541 -65.11 52.15 -13.14
C LYS A 541 -63.68 52.63 -13.34
N LEU A 542 -62.86 51.68 -13.79
CA LEU A 542 -61.97 51.80 -14.96
C LEU A 542 -62.68 52.32 -16.26
N ILE A 543 -63.90 52.89 -16.17
CA ILE A 543 -64.85 53.04 -17.28
C ILE A 543 -65.69 54.34 -17.19
N ILE A 544 -66.33 54.66 -16.06
CA ILE A 544 -67.33 55.77 -15.99
C ILE A 544 -67.24 56.65 -14.72
N LEU A 545 -66.03 57.00 -14.28
CA LEU A 545 -65.81 58.23 -13.49
C LEU A 545 -65.20 59.28 -14.42
N ASN A 546 -66.05 59.89 -15.26
CA ASN A 546 -66.58 61.25 -15.01
C ASN A 546 -65.44 62.27 -14.78
N ASN A 547 -65.04 63.10 -15.75
CA ASN A 547 -65.70 63.39 -17.02
C ASN A 547 -67.13 63.98 -16.87
N LYS A 548 -67.35 64.82 -15.84
CA LYS A 548 -68.37 65.89 -15.82
C LYS A 548 -68.27 66.83 -14.62
N LYS A 549 -67.68 68.01 -14.86
CA LYS A 549 -67.99 69.38 -14.36
C LYS A 549 -66.72 70.22 -14.60
N GLU A 550 -66.74 71.42 -15.22
CA GLU A 550 -67.86 72.28 -15.65
C GLU A 550 -67.63 72.91 -17.05
N LEU A 551 -68.45 73.91 -17.41
CA LEU A 551 -68.71 74.54 -18.73
C LEU A 551 -67.45 75.08 -19.47
N GLY A 552 -67.42 75.29 -20.80
CA GLY A 552 -68.43 75.10 -21.86
C GLY A 552 -68.02 75.67 -23.25
N GLU A 553 -68.97 75.66 -24.20
CA GLU A 553 -69.01 76.38 -25.53
C GLU A 553 -68.16 75.92 -26.77
N LEU A 554 -68.89 75.37 -27.76
CA LEU A 554 -68.93 75.68 -29.23
C LEU A 554 -67.75 75.40 -30.24
N GLU A 555 -68.10 74.63 -31.31
CA GLU A 555 -67.65 74.69 -32.74
C GLU A 555 -66.44 73.84 -33.31
N LYS A 556 -66.76 72.68 -33.96
CA LYS A 556 -66.32 72.18 -35.31
C LYS A 556 -64.82 71.76 -35.67
N LYS A 557 -64.49 70.44 -35.61
CA LYS A 557 -63.67 69.53 -36.54
C LYS A 557 -62.22 69.91 -37.05
N PRO A 558 -61.33 68.97 -37.53
CA PRO A 558 -61.02 67.55 -37.19
C PRO A 558 -59.50 67.04 -37.28
N VAL A 559 -59.13 65.93 -36.57
CA VAL A 559 -58.13 64.83 -36.92
C VAL A 559 -56.57 64.87 -36.64
N ILE A 560 -56.04 63.85 -35.88
CA ILE A 560 -54.66 63.22 -35.73
C ILE A 560 -53.46 63.92 -34.99
N GLY A 561 -52.71 63.22 -34.09
CA GLY A 561 -51.36 63.60 -33.53
C GLY A 561 -50.87 62.88 -32.22
N GLU A 562 -49.55 62.89 -31.88
CA GLU A 562 -48.87 62.04 -30.84
C GLU A 562 -48.06 62.76 -29.69
N ASN A 563 -48.08 62.17 -28.46
CA ASN A 563 -47.01 61.92 -27.43
C ASN A 563 -46.17 62.99 -26.62
N THR A 564 -45.86 62.65 -25.34
CA THR A 564 -44.75 63.05 -24.39
C THR A 564 -44.83 64.15 -23.27
N LYS A 565 -44.00 63.89 -22.23
CA LYS A 565 -43.76 64.39 -20.83
C LYS A 565 -43.74 65.91 -20.44
N SER A 566 -43.87 66.15 -19.12
CA SER A 566 -43.82 67.44 -18.36
C SER A 566 -42.42 67.92 -17.90
N ILE A 567 -42.28 69.18 -17.40
CA ILE A 567 -41.21 69.67 -16.48
C ILE A 567 -41.47 71.10 -15.88
N HIS A 568 -41.21 71.31 -14.57
CA HIS A 568 -40.86 72.59 -13.83
C HIS A 568 -41.83 73.82 -13.83
N ASN A 569 -41.79 74.85 -12.93
CA ASN A 569 -41.06 75.23 -11.68
C ASN A 569 -41.78 76.46 -10.99
N MET A 570 -41.41 77.18 -9.90
CA MET A 570 -40.24 77.28 -8.96
C MET A 570 -40.56 78.11 -7.68
N ASN A 571 -39.90 77.84 -6.53
CA ASN A 571 -39.26 78.77 -5.52
C ASN A 571 -40.06 79.91 -4.79
N GLN A 572 -39.73 80.40 -3.57
CA GLN A 572 -38.68 80.21 -2.52
C GLN A 572 -39.13 80.95 -1.20
N LYS A 573 -38.50 81.01 0.01
CA LYS A 573 -37.25 80.53 0.67
C LYS A 573 -37.33 80.77 2.21
N GLU A 574 -36.74 79.91 3.06
CA GLU A 574 -35.74 80.26 4.13
C GLU A 574 -35.13 78.98 4.77
N GLN A 575 -34.21 79.07 5.76
CA GLN A 575 -33.19 78.01 6.03
C GLN A 575 -32.97 77.56 7.50
N ASN A 576 -32.42 76.35 7.64
CA ASN A 576 -32.16 75.56 8.87
C ASN A 576 -30.67 75.62 9.31
N PRO A 577 -30.39 75.75 10.63
CA PRO A 577 -29.09 75.32 11.16
C PRO A 577 -29.15 74.65 12.56
N ASN A 578 -29.26 73.32 12.66
CA ASN A 578 -28.79 72.62 13.89
C ASN A 578 -28.23 71.19 13.70
N MET A 579 -28.96 70.26 13.05
CA MET A 579 -28.57 68.83 13.09
C MET A 579 -27.23 68.51 12.39
N SER A 580 -26.90 69.21 11.29
CA SER A 580 -25.63 69.00 10.56
C SER A 580 -24.38 69.28 11.41
N LYS A 581 -24.48 70.16 12.42
CA LYS A 581 -23.37 70.43 13.35
C LYS A 581 -23.11 69.24 14.28
N VAL A 582 -24.17 68.64 14.81
CA VAL A 582 -24.12 67.47 15.70
C VAL A 582 -23.50 66.26 14.99
N ILE A 583 -23.88 66.01 13.73
CA ILE A 583 -23.31 64.90 12.95
C ILE A 583 -21.80 65.11 12.71
N LYS A 584 -21.33 66.34 12.42
CA LYS A 584 -19.89 66.62 12.27
C LYS A 584 -19.09 66.40 13.57
N GLU A 585 -19.64 66.79 14.72
CA GLU A 585 -18.99 66.56 16.02
C GLU A 585 -18.93 65.06 16.38
N LEU A 586 -19.93 64.26 15.97
CA LEU A 586 -19.91 62.80 16.11
C LEU A 586 -18.93 62.11 15.14
N GLN A 587 -18.92 62.49 13.87
CA GLN A 587 -17.95 61.99 12.87
C GLN A 587 -16.51 62.27 13.30
N GLN A 588 -16.23 63.44 13.88
CA GLN A 588 -14.89 63.77 14.38
C GLN A 588 -14.51 62.98 15.65
N ARG A 589 -15.48 62.57 16.49
CA ARG A 589 -15.24 61.61 17.58
C ARG A 589 -14.96 60.19 17.07
N PHE A 590 -15.68 59.75 16.04
CA PHE A 590 -15.51 58.43 15.43
C PHE A 590 -14.08 58.24 14.90
N ASN A 591 -13.60 59.18 14.08
CA ASN A 591 -12.26 59.14 13.48
C ASN A 591 -11.14 59.14 14.55
N ASN A 592 -11.36 59.80 15.69
CA ASN A 592 -10.41 59.80 16.81
C ASN A 592 -10.37 58.45 17.55
N LEU A 593 -11.48 57.73 17.66
CA LEU A 593 -11.52 56.37 18.24
C LEU A 593 -10.82 55.36 17.31
N GLU A 594 -11.12 55.40 16.01
CA GLU A 594 -10.54 54.51 15.00
C GLU A 594 -9.01 54.68 14.90
N SER A 595 -8.52 55.92 15.04
CA SER A 595 -7.09 56.24 15.16
C SER A 595 -6.43 55.70 16.45
N SER A 596 -7.18 55.51 17.52
CA SER A 596 -6.64 55.02 18.81
C SER A 596 -6.43 53.50 18.79
N LEU A 597 -7.33 52.75 18.15
CA LEU A 597 -7.29 51.28 18.03
C LEU A 597 -6.16 50.75 17.14
N THR A 598 -5.69 51.54 16.16
CA THR A 598 -4.57 51.17 15.29
C THR A 598 -3.20 51.30 15.98
N SER A 599 -3.10 52.07 17.07
CA SER A 599 -1.84 52.32 17.79
C SER A 599 -1.48 51.28 18.87
N THR A 600 -2.46 50.47 19.30
CA THR A 600 -2.37 49.69 20.55
C THR A 600 -2.19 48.18 20.38
N ASN A 601 -2.13 47.66 19.14
CA ASN A 601 -2.15 46.22 18.87
C ASN A 601 -0.78 45.56 18.59
N SER A 602 0.29 46.11 19.17
CA SER A 602 1.54 45.36 19.37
C SER A 602 1.43 44.57 20.69
N LYS A 603 1.66 43.26 20.61
CA LYS A 603 1.66 42.25 21.71
C LYS A 603 0.27 41.78 22.17
N LYS A 604 0.15 40.46 22.31
CA LYS A 604 -0.91 39.76 23.05
C LYS A 604 -1.03 40.36 24.46
N GLY A 605 -2.24 40.70 24.93
CA GLY A 605 -2.40 41.29 26.26
C GLY A 605 -3.81 41.24 26.85
N ASN A 606 -4.85 41.72 26.14
CA ASN A 606 -6.24 41.70 26.63
C ASN A 606 -7.25 41.72 25.47
N ARG A 607 -7.64 40.55 24.96
CA ARG A 607 -8.65 40.42 23.88
C ARG A 607 -10.02 41.00 24.28
N THR A 608 -10.41 40.85 25.54
CA THR A 608 -11.71 41.29 26.07
C THR A 608 -11.94 42.79 25.93
N HIS A 609 -10.91 43.62 26.20
CA HIS A 609 -11.05 45.08 26.09
C HIS A 609 -11.20 45.54 24.63
N PHE A 610 -10.51 44.87 23.70
CA PHE A 610 -10.63 45.09 22.26
C PHE A 610 -12.01 44.70 21.73
N CYS A 611 -12.61 43.59 22.21
CA CYS A 611 -13.98 43.22 21.82
C CYS A 611 -15.00 44.29 22.23
N MET A 612 -14.99 44.74 23.49
CA MET A 612 -15.95 45.75 23.96
C MET A 612 -15.86 47.07 23.17
N MET A 613 -14.64 47.57 22.89
CA MET A 613 -14.47 48.77 22.07
C MET A 613 -14.92 48.58 20.61
N ALA A 614 -14.79 47.36 20.06
CA ALA A 614 -15.32 47.05 18.72
C ALA A 614 -16.86 46.97 18.70
N GLU A 615 -17.49 46.53 19.80
CA GLU A 615 -18.95 46.52 19.94
C GLU A 615 -19.50 47.95 20.14
N GLU A 616 -18.85 48.78 20.96
CA GLU A 616 -19.19 50.21 21.12
C GLU A 616 -19.07 50.98 19.78
N LEU A 617 -18.05 50.71 18.97
CA LEU A 617 -17.93 51.31 17.63
C LEU A 617 -19.02 50.85 16.65
N ASN A 618 -19.43 49.58 16.71
CA ASN A 618 -20.53 49.08 15.87
C ASN A 618 -21.90 49.66 16.30
N LEU A 619 -22.08 49.94 17.59
CA LEU A 619 -23.24 50.68 18.10
C LEU A 619 -23.23 52.14 17.64
N LEU A 620 -22.12 52.86 17.87
CA LEU A 620 -21.94 54.25 17.42
C LEU A 620 -22.12 54.41 15.90
N ARG A 621 -21.68 53.44 15.10
CA ARG A 621 -21.88 53.45 13.65
C ARG A 621 -23.35 53.28 13.26
N LYS A 622 -24.07 52.35 13.89
CA LYS A 622 -25.53 52.19 13.68
C LYS A 622 -26.33 53.41 14.09
N ASP A 623 -25.93 54.10 15.16
CA ASP A 623 -26.59 55.34 15.59
C ASP A 623 -26.24 56.53 14.70
N LEU A 624 -25.02 56.58 14.13
CA LEU A 624 -24.66 57.55 13.08
C LEU A 624 -25.46 57.30 11.79
N ASP A 625 -25.54 56.04 11.32
CA ASP A 625 -26.35 55.66 10.16
C ASP A 625 -27.84 56.00 10.38
N ARG A 626 -28.35 55.82 11.61
CA ARG A 626 -29.71 56.26 12.00
C ARG A 626 -29.87 57.77 12.04
N LEU A 627 -28.87 58.53 12.47
CA LEU A 627 -28.91 59.99 12.48
C LEU A 627 -28.79 60.57 11.07
N GLU A 628 -27.99 59.98 10.18
CA GLU A 628 -27.96 60.36 8.77
C GLU A 628 -29.25 59.95 8.03
N LEU A 629 -29.86 58.82 8.40
CA LEU A 629 -31.20 58.45 7.92
C LEU A 629 -32.28 59.42 8.44
N ARG A 630 -32.21 59.84 9.70
CA ARG A 630 -33.11 60.86 10.26
C ARG A 630 -32.90 62.24 9.68
N LEU A 631 -31.65 62.65 9.42
CA LEU A 631 -31.38 63.92 8.74
C LEU A 631 -31.90 63.87 7.29
N LYS A 632 -31.81 62.73 6.60
CA LYS A 632 -32.50 62.49 5.32
C LYS A 632 -34.02 62.49 5.44
N GLN A 633 -34.59 61.98 6.55
CA GLN A 633 -36.04 62.01 6.78
C GLN A 633 -36.52 63.44 7.08
N GLU A 634 -35.87 64.20 7.96
CA GLU A 634 -36.19 65.60 8.23
C GLU A 634 -35.89 66.51 7.01
N GLU A 635 -34.87 66.22 6.20
CA GLU A 635 -34.68 66.88 4.90
C GLU A 635 -35.80 66.53 3.90
N ASN A 636 -36.37 65.31 3.95
CA ASN A 636 -37.51 64.95 3.11
C ASN A 636 -38.82 65.55 3.65
N GLU A 637 -39.01 65.64 4.96
CA GLU A 637 -40.15 66.31 5.59
C GLU A 637 -40.08 67.83 5.39
N LEU A 638 -38.90 68.46 5.43
CA LEU A 638 -38.70 69.86 5.04
C LEU A 638 -38.83 70.08 3.52
N LYS A 639 -38.59 69.07 2.67
CA LYS A 639 -38.92 69.13 1.24
C LYS A 639 -40.43 68.99 1.00
N ASN A 640 -41.14 68.23 1.84
CA ASN A 640 -42.60 68.14 1.81
C ASN A 640 -43.25 69.44 2.32
N LEU A 641 -42.75 70.01 3.43
CA LEU A 641 -43.20 71.29 4.03
C LEU A 641 -42.72 72.55 3.29
N ALA A 642 -42.07 72.40 2.14
CA ALA A 642 -41.77 73.48 1.20
C ALA A 642 -42.33 73.18 -0.21
N ALA A 643 -43.28 72.24 -0.28
CA ALA A 643 -44.03 71.86 -1.48
C ALA A 643 -45.56 72.01 -1.30
N ASP A 644 -46.04 72.14 -0.06
CA ASP A 644 -47.23 72.92 0.33
C ASP A 644 -46.85 74.38 0.63
#